data_AF-A0A1V6JIH2-F1
#
_entry.id   AF-A0A1V6JIH2-F1
#
_cell.length_a   1.000
_cell.length_b   1.000
_cell.length_c   1.000
_cell.angle_alpha   90.00
_cell.angle_beta   90.00
_cell.angle_gamma   90.00
#
_symmetry.space_group_name_H-M   'P 1'
#
loop_
_entity.id
_entity.type
_entity.pdbx_description
1 polymer ?
#
loop_
_entity_poly.entity_id
_entity_poly.type
_entity_poly.pdbx_seq_one_letter_code
_entity_poly.pdbx_strand_id
1 'polypeptide(L)'
;MAIIPKLLYTPSVQYSKAKSFIAMKKTAIILMGVLLSLGIYAQVPQGFNYQAVVRNDQGTPLSGQQVSIRISLQDEAGMIVHYSETHSVTTSPQGVVNFVVGNGTVQSGVFADIPWEDGNIHMKVEVDTTGGSSFTTLGVSQLQSVPYALYAANSTPGPEGPQGPVGPEGPVGPEGPLVAGAEGQTLRHDGTTWEASSNIYNTGDNVGIGTTNPTEKLHVEGNIRAHSLMLDKQGTPDEEPLFVVRNSAGLVVFAVYEQGVRIYVDGDPADEGKGNRSGFAIGGLTGFKDTGEEYFRVSRGYTQVLFDDEAKGNRSGFAIGGLTGFKADDDGKDYLSVSRERTQVLFDDEAKGNRSGFAIGGLTGFKADEDDKDYFSVSRERTQVLFDDEAKGNRSGFAIGGLTGFKADDDGKDYLSVSRERTQVLFDDEAKGNRSGFAIGGLTGFKEGESGASFFDVTTDATGIIDPAENRVLWYPKRNSFLTGNVLIESPDSVGVNSFSTGYQSKSIGQYSQAMGYESAARGDYSTAIGKNAVANSDNSFAFGEDARAQGEDSYAIGRGATAEGYRSFAIGSAGVNSEGMHTLPPKAAGDYSFAFGQGARAIAQGAYAMGISANAEGPYSTSLGYGTKSNGEASTAMGYMTFASGGTSIAMGNGTVASGGTSTAMGYSTTASGGASTAMGIMTHSIGQSSTAMGEVTIANTKAMTAIGSYNDFGTNRPDTWEPDDPIFVIGIGLSEALRKNAMTVLKNGKVGLQSVTAPTYALHLPATASDAEGRAQANRWDTYSDTRIKSNQQPIRYGLSEVMRMVPKTYFYHNSTTKDGSINISPDGQQDIGLIAQEMYEIIPEVVSKPENEQVALWGLAYDKLVPVLVKAIQEQQEVIDKQQGMIENQQKLTQEQQSEIDKLKQKNIEIDALRAEIEQLKQLMVK
;
A
#
# COMPACT_ATOMS: atom_id res chain seq x y z
N MET A 1 -69.09 28.31 20.47
CA MET A 1 -69.62 27.08 19.85
C MET A 1 -68.54 26.01 20.03
N ALA A 2 -68.46 25.40 21.22
CA ALA A 2 -69.07 24.11 21.61
C ALA A 2 -68.35 22.92 20.93
N ILE A 3 -67.39 22.21 21.55
CA ILE A 3 -67.39 21.29 22.74
C ILE A 3 -67.71 19.82 22.37
N ILE A 4 -66.66 18.94 22.43
CA ILE A 4 -66.45 17.62 23.15
C ILE A 4 -67.63 16.58 23.09
N PRO A 5 -67.47 15.21 22.95
CA PRO A 5 -66.55 14.37 23.78
C PRO A 5 -66.02 12.96 23.35
N LYS A 6 -64.92 12.55 24.05
CA LYS A 6 -64.58 11.20 24.63
C LYS A 6 -64.28 9.99 23.68
N LEU A 7 -63.44 8.98 23.99
CA LEU A 7 -62.84 8.45 25.23
C LEU A 7 -61.61 7.53 24.94
N LEU A 8 -60.77 7.38 25.98
CA LEU A 8 -59.47 6.69 26.17
C LEU A 8 -59.37 5.17 25.87
N TYR A 9 -58.15 4.70 25.55
CA TYR A 9 -57.48 3.61 26.29
C TYR A 9 -55.95 3.56 26.03
N THR A 10 -55.15 3.52 27.11
CA THR A 10 -53.71 3.18 27.13
C THR A 10 -53.49 1.67 27.30
N PRO A 11 -52.37 1.10 26.81
CA PRO A 11 -51.57 0.29 27.73
C PRO A 11 -50.05 0.56 27.67
N SER A 12 -49.52 0.90 28.86
CA SER A 12 -48.37 0.29 29.54
C SER A 12 -47.10 -0.10 28.77
N VAL A 13 -46.04 0.66 29.03
CA VAL A 13 -44.84 0.22 29.80
C VAL A 13 -44.58 -1.29 29.74
N GLN A 14 -43.92 -1.80 28.69
CA GLN A 14 -43.16 -3.06 28.71
C GLN A 14 -42.08 -3.14 27.59
N TYR A 15 -42.10 -2.25 26.57
CA TYR A 15 -41.17 -2.35 25.43
C TYR A 15 -39.81 -1.64 25.56
N SER A 16 -39.56 -0.87 26.63
CA SER A 16 -38.31 -0.10 26.79
C SER A 16 -37.16 -0.90 27.44
N LYS A 17 -37.47 -1.86 28.33
CA LYS A 17 -36.42 -2.63 29.04
C LYS A 17 -35.71 -3.67 28.18
N ALA A 18 -36.35 -4.19 27.12
CA ALA A 18 -35.75 -5.22 26.27
C ALA A 18 -34.67 -4.69 25.31
N LYS A 19 -34.79 -3.45 24.80
CA LYS A 19 -33.77 -2.84 23.93
C LYS A 19 -32.52 -2.40 24.69
N SER A 20 -32.67 -1.94 25.94
CA SER A 20 -31.55 -1.55 26.80
C SER A 20 -30.69 -2.76 27.22
N PHE A 21 -31.31 -3.90 27.52
CA PHE A 21 -30.58 -5.12 27.88
C PHE A 21 -29.78 -5.75 26.72
N ILE A 22 -30.25 -5.58 25.47
CA ILE A 22 -29.54 -6.07 24.28
C ILE A 22 -28.41 -5.12 23.88
N ALA A 23 -28.59 -3.80 24.02
CA ALA A 23 -27.54 -2.82 23.78
C ALA A 23 -26.39 -2.96 24.80
N MET A 24 -26.72 -3.18 26.08
CA MET A 24 -25.74 -3.30 27.15
C MET A 24 -24.91 -4.60 27.10
N LYS A 25 -25.52 -5.72 26.62
CA LYS A 25 -24.79 -6.97 26.34
C LYS A 25 -23.86 -6.85 25.12
N LYS A 26 -24.23 -6.09 24.09
CA LYS A 26 -23.36 -5.84 22.92
C LYS A 26 -22.16 -4.98 23.28
N THR A 27 -22.34 -3.92 24.08
CA THR A 27 -21.20 -3.13 24.60
C THR A 27 -20.33 -3.91 25.57
N ALA A 28 -20.88 -4.78 26.41
CA ALA A 28 -20.09 -5.61 27.32
C ALA A 28 -19.28 -6.70 26.59
N ILE A 29 -19.83 -7.31 25.53
CA ILE A 29 -19.13 -8.31 24.72
C ILE A 29 -18.06 -7.65 23.83
N ILE A 30 -18.29 -6.43 23.33
CA ILE A 30 -17.28 -5.65 22.61
C ILE A 30 -16.17 -5.19 23.56
N LEU A 31 -16.51 -4.73 24.78
CA LEU A 31 -15.51 -4.32 25.78
C LEU A 31 -14.69 -5.53 26.31
N MET A 32 -15.32 -6.69 26.46
CA MET A 32 -14.64 -7.93 26.87
C MET A 32 -13.80 -8.53 25.73
N GLY A 33 -14.21 -8.35 24.46
CA GLY A 33 -13.39 -8.68 23.28
C GLY A 33 -12.17 -7.77 23.10
N VAL A 34 -12.30 -6.49 23.43
CA VAL A 34 -11.19 -5.51 23.41
C VAL A 34 -10.23 -5.71 24.60
N LEU A 35 -10.72 -6.19 25.75
CA LEU A 35 -9.89 -6.53 26.91
C LEU A 35 -9.17 -7.88 26.78
N LEU A 36 -9.65 -8.81 25.94
CA LEU A 36 -9.04 -10.12 25.68
C LEU A 36 -8.04 -10.12 24.52
N SER A 37 -7.92 -9.04 23.73
CA SER A 37 -6.96 -8.91 22.62
C SER A 37 -5.63 -8.25 23.01
N LEU A 38 -5.36 -8.01 24.29
CA LEU A 38 -4.15 -7.33 24.79
C LEU A 38 -2.98 -8.26 25.16
N GLY A 39 -2.91 -9.48 24.61
CA GLY A 39 -1.96 -10.48 25.09
C GLY A 39 -1.38 -11.42 24.05
N ILE A 40 -1.00 -10.95 22.86
CA ILE A 40 -0.19 -11.76 21.93
C ILE A 40 0.88 -10.87 21.29
N TYR A 41 2.04 -10.77 21.94
CA TYR A 41 3.24 -10.25 21.31
C TYR A 41 3.82 -11.34 20.42
N ALA A 42 3.94 -11.07 19.11
CA ALA A 42 4.86 -11.82 18.28
C ALA A 42 6.28 -11.54 18.80
N GLN A 43 6.91 -12.52 19.43
CA GLN A 43 8.23 -12.34 20.03
C GLN A 43 9.28 -12.36 18.91
N VAL A 44 9.72 -11.18 18.48
CA VAL A 44 10.94 -11.02 17.67
C VAL A 44 12.10 -11.63 18.46
N PRO A 45 13.02 -12.40 17.84
CA PRO A 45 14.18 -12.96 18.55
C PRO A 45 14.95 -11.84 19.29
N GLN A 46 14.99 -11.92 20.62
CA GLN A 46 15.58 -10.91 21.51
C GLN A 46 17.09 -11.13 21.67
N GLY A 47 17.84 -11.19 20.56
CA GLY A 47 19.28 -11.42 20.66
C GLY A 47 20.04 -11.40 19.34
N PHE A 48 21.37 -11.33 19.44
CA PHE A 48 22.29 -11.33 18.30
C PHE A 48 23.44 -12.31 18.50
N ASN A 49 23.98 -12.87 17.41
CA ASN A 49 25.09 -13.83 17.48
C ASN A 49 26.40 -13.16 17.87
N TYR A 50 27.16 -13.79 18.75
CA TYR A 50 28.50 -13.35 19.14
C TYR A 50 29.50 -14.51 19.10
N GLN A 51 30.64 -14.27 18.46
CA GLN A 51 31.72 -15.23 18.33
C GLN A 51 33.05 -14.60 18.76
N ALA A 52 33.81 -15.32 19.57
CA ALA A 52 35.12 -14.86 20.04
C ALA A 52 36.11 -16.02 20.16
N VAL A 53 37.41 -15.71 20.17
CA VAL A 53 38.48 -16.67 20.46
C VAL A 53 38.99 -16.41 21.87
N VAL A 54 38.84 -17.39 22.77
CA VAL A 54 39.33 -17.31 24.14
C VAL A 54 40.77 -17.81 24.20
N ARG A 55 41.65 -16.99 24.77
CA ARG A 55 43.08 -17.27 24.93
C ARG A 55 43.46 -17.17 26.41
N ASN A 56 44.50 -17.89 26.81
CA ASN A 56 45.11 -17.74 28.14
C ASN A 56 45.99 -16.49 28.21
N ASP A 57 46.54 -16.20 29.40
CA ASP A 57 47.42 -15.05 29.67
C ASP A 57 48.73 -15.04 28.85
N GLN A 58 49.05 -16.14 28.16
CA GLN A 58 50.20 -16.27 27.25
C GLN A 58 49.78 -16.13 25.77
N GLY A 59 48.53 -15.75 25.50
CA GLY A 59 47.98 -15.58 24.16
C GLY A 59 47.68 -16.89 23.41
N THR A 60 47.76 -18.05 24.06
CA THR A 60 47.46 -19.35 23.44
C THR A 60 45.96 -19.64 23.51
N PRO A 61 45.30 -20.05 22.41
CA PRO A 61 43.88 -20.42 22.44
C PRO A 61 43.61 -21.56 23.43
N LEU A 62 42.55 -21.43 24.24
CA LEU A 62 42.10 -22.50 25.14
C LEU A 62 41.33 -23.53 24.34
N SER A 63 41.86 -24.75 24.19
CA SER A 63 41.25 -25.79 23.36
C SER A 63 40.39 -26.75 24.20
N GLY A 64 39.10 -26.89 23.89
CA GLY A 64 38.24 -27.92 24.47
C GLY A 64 37.90 -27.72 25.95
N GLN A 65 38.11 -26.51 26.48
CA GLN A 65 37.93 -26.16 27.88
C GLN A 65 36.61 -25.41 28.10
N GLN A 66 35.93 -25.70 29.21
CA GLN A 66 34.75 -24.94 29.66
C GLN A 66 35.19 -23.56 30.18
N VAL A 67 34.55 -22.52 29.67
CA VAL A 67 34.76 -21.13 30.06
C VAL A 67 33.43 -20.46 30.34
N SER A 68 33.43 -19.48 31.24
CA SER A 68 32.25 -18.67 31.53
C SER A 68 32.48 -17.26 30.98
N ILE A 69 31.53 -16.73 30.23
CA ILE A 69 31.60 -15.41 29.59
C ILE A 69 30.48 -14.55 30.13
N ARG A 70 30.81 -13.34 30.58
CA ARG A 70 29.83 -12.33 30.97
C ARG A 70 29.80 -11.22 29.93
N ILE A 71 28.60 -10.90 29.49
CA ILE A 71 28.32 -9.76 28.61
C ILE A 71 27.55 -8.73 29.41
N SER A 72 27.95 -7.47 29.29
CA SER A 72 27.21 -6.33 29.82
C SER A 72 27.03 -5.28 28.73
N LEU A 73 25.79 -4.85 28.52
CA LEU A 73 25.41 -3.77 27.62
C LEU A 73 25.18 -2.52 28.47
N GLN A 74 26.00 -1.51 28.24
CA GLN A 74 26.15 -0.34 29.10
C GLN A 74 26.31 0.95 28.28
N ASP A 75 26.21 2.09 28.94
CA ASP A 75 26.59 3.38 28.34
C ASP A 75 28.12 3.50 28.15
N GLU A 76 28.55 4.53 27.43
CA GLU A 76 29.98 4.80 27.12
C GLU A 76 30.84 4.90 28.39
N ALA A 77 30.29 5.46 29.46
CA ALA A 77 30.98 5.65 30.73
C ALA A 77 30.97 4.41 31.64
N GLY A 78 30.18 3.38 31.32
CA GLY A 78 29.92 2.22 32.17
C GLY A 78 29.18 2.55 33.46
N MET A 79 28.51 3.71 33.53
CA MET A 79 27.78 4.19 34.70
C MET A 79 26.41 3.54 34.81
N ILE A 80 25.78 3.22 33.68
CA ILE A 80 24.51 2.50 33.58
C ILE A 80 24.72 1.21 32.81
N VAL A 81 24.45 0.07 33.47
CA VAL A 81 24.36 -1.25 32.82
C VAL A 81 22.89 -1.52 32.53
N HIS A 82 22.50 -1.41 31.27
CA HIS A 82 21.12 -1.65 30.83
C HIS A 82 20.76 -3.14 30.87
N TYR A 83 21.72 -4.01 30.58
CA TYR A 83 21.52 -5.46 30.58
C TYR A 83 22.84 -6.21 30.81
N SER A 84 22.80 -7.31 31.55
CA SER A 84 23.94 -8.22 31.67
C SER A 84 23.51 -9.68 31.80
N GLU A 85 24.29 -10.57 31.19
CA GLU A 85 24.07 -12.01 31.20
C GLU A 85 25.38 -12.81 31.22
N THR A 86 25.29 -14.08 31.57
CA THR A 86 26.41 -15.03 31.56
C THR A 86 26.13 -16.26 30.71
N HIS A 87 27.15 -16.75 30.01
CA HIS A 87 27.14 -17.98 29.22
C HIS A 87 28.23 -18.92 29.72
N SER A 88 27.90 -20.20 29.91
CA SER A 88 28.90 -21.25 30.16
C SER A 88 29.03 -22.09 28.89
N VAL A 89 30.19 -22.02 28.24
CA VAL A 89 30.42 -22.60 26.90
C VAL A 89 31.75 -23.35 26.86
N THR A 90 31.83 -24.39 26.02
CA THR A 90 33.08 -25.11 25.78
C THR A 90 33.75 -24.56 24.51
N THR A 91 35.03 -24.22 24.63
CA THR A 91 35.85 -23.74 23.51
C THR A 91 36.12 -24.84 22.48
N SER A 92 36.14 -24.49 21.20
CA SER A 92 36.61 -25.39 20.12
C SER A 92 38.13 -25.64 20.20
N PRO A 93 38.71 -26.56 19.39
CA PRO A 93 40.16 -26.77 19.35
C PRO A 93 40.99 -25.53 19.00
N GLN A 94 40.36 -24.53 18.38
CA GLN A 94 40.97 -23.25 18.02
C GLN A 94 40.66 -22.14 19.04
N GLY A 95 40.04 -22.45 20.17
CA GLY A 95 39.62 -21.50 21.21
C GLY A 95 38.36 -20.71 20.90
N VAL A 96 37.66 -21.01 19.80
CA VAL A 96 36.43 -20.30 19.40
C VAL A 96 35.25 -20.70 20.28
N VAL A 97 34.46 -19.71 20.70
CA VAL A 97 33.13 -19.84 21.32
C VAL A 97 32.09 -19.15 20.45
N ASN A 98 30.86 -19.67 20.44
CA ASN A 98 29.72 -19.09 19.73
C ASN A 98 28.48 -19.16 20.62
N PHE A 99 27.80 -18.04 20.83
CA PHE A 99 26.57 -17.95 21.61
C PHE A 99 25.73 -16.75 21.16
N VAL A 100 24.46 -16.73 21.56
CA VAL A 100 23.53 -15.63 21.26
C VAL A 100 23.46 -14.72 22.47
N VAL A 101 23.83 -13.45 22.29
CA VAL A 101 23.66 -12.42 23.31
C VAL A 101 22.17 -12.13 23.46
N GLY A 102 21.62 -12.30 24.67
CA GLY A 102 20.18 -12.21 24.98
C GLY A 102 19.53 -13.55 25.34
N ASN A 103 20.23 -14.68 25.11
CA ASN A 103 19.80 -16.03 25.49
C ASN A 103 20.60 -16.63 26.67
N GLY A 104 21.44 -15.83 27.33
CA GLY A 104 22.25 -16.26 28.45
C GLY A 104 21.47 -16.31 29.77
N THR A 105 22.16 -16.67 30.85
CA THR A 105 21.60 -16.53 32.20
C THR A 105 21.69 -15.07 32.61
N VAL A 106 20.54 -14.39 32.68
CA VAL A 106 20.45 -12.96 33.03
C VAL A 106 20.98 -12.72 34.44
N GLN A 107 21.88 -11.73 34.56
CA GLN A 107 22.42 -11.24 35.82
C GLN A 107 21.71 -9.96 36.28
N SER A 108 21.39 -9.06 35.33
CA SER A 108 20.65 -7.82 35.61
C SER A 108 20.02 -7.24 34.33
N GLY A 109 18.95 -6.46 34.50
CA GLY A 109 18.25 -5.78 33.40
C GLY A 109 17.32 -6.69 32.58
N VAL A 110 16.63 -6.08 31.61
CA VAL A 110 15.74 -6.76 30.66
C VAL A 110 16.22 -6.41 29.25
N PHE A 111 16.46 -7.41 28.40
CA PHE A 111 17.06 -7.19 27.07
C PHE A 111 16.19 -6.29 26.17
N ALA A 112 14.87 -6.38 26.32
CA ALA A 112 13.91 -5.57 25.57
C ALA A 112 13.89 -4.08 25.99
N ASP A 113 14.35 -3.76 27.20
CA ASP A 113 14.30 -2.40 27.77
C ASP A 113 15.58 -1.61 27.48
N ILE A 114 16.51 -2.17 26.69
CA ILE A 114 17.74 -1.49 26.30
C ILE A 114 17.36 -0.36 25.32
N PRO A 115 17.78 0.90 25.56
CA PRO A 115 17.47 2.03 24.69
C PRO A 115 18.36 2.02 23.44
N TRP A 116 18.10 1.07 22.53
CA TRP A 116 18.85 0.91 21.28
C TRP A 116 18.80 2.16 20.39
N GLU A 117 17.77 2.99 20.56
CA GLU A 117 17.54 4.26 19.86
C GLU A 117 18.59 5.33 20.13
N ASP A 118 19.27 5.28 21.29
CA ASP A 118 20.27 6.28 21.67
C ASP A 118 21.59 6.14 20.89
N GLY A 119 21.81 5.01 20.21
CA GLY A 119 23.02 4.72 19.40
C GLY A 119 24.34 4.60 20.19
N ASN A 120 24.32 4.85 21.50
CA ASN A 120 25.48 4.91 22.38
C ASN A 120 25.63 3.67 23.29
N ILE A 121 25.18 2.50 22.83
CA ILE A 121 25.30 1.24 23.59
C ILE A 121 26.68 0.60 23.37
N HIS A 122 27.36 0.30 24.47
CA HIS A 122 28.66 -0.35 24.51
C HIS A 122 28.56 -1.75 25.11
N MET A 123 29.21 -2.72 24.48
CA MET A 123 29.30 -4.09 24.94
C MET A 123 30.63 -4.32 25.65
N LYS A 124 30.56 -4.63 26.94
CA LYS A 124 31.67 -5.09 27.76
C LYS A 124 31.68 -6.62 27.81
N VAL A 125 32.85 -7.21 27.54
CA VAL A 125 33.05 -8.66 27.49
C VAL A 125 34.05 -9.07 28.57
N GLU A 126 33.68 -10.06 29.37
CA GLU A 126 34.51 -10.59 30.45
C GLU A 126 34.51 -12.12 30.43
N VAL A 127 35.62 -12.75 30.83
CA VAL A 127 35.78 -14.20 30.80
C VAL A 127 36.36 -14.74 32.09
N ASP A 128 35.88 -15.90 32.52
CA ASP A 128 36.53 -16.80 33.48
C ASP A 128 36.98 -18.05 32.72
N THR A 129 38.29 -18.21 32.59
CA THR A 129 38.91 -19.33 31.86
C THR A 129 38.78 -20.67 32.56
N THR A 130 38.34 -20.69 33.83
CA THR A 130 38.11 -21.91 34.62
C THR A 130 36.65 -22.36 34.62
N GLY A 131 35.75 -21.60 33.97
CA GLY A 131 34.32 -21.88 33.95
C GLY A 131 33.58 -21.49 35.24
N GLY A 132 34.25 -20.78 36.15
CA GLY A 132 33.69 -20.29 37.41
C GLY A 132 32.98 -18.92 37.29
N SER A 133 33.07 -18.12 38.35
CA SER A 133 32.48 -16.79 38.48
C SER A 133 33.50 -15.65 38.66
N SER A 134 34.80 -15.94 38.48
CA SER A 134 35.90 -14.97 38.59
C SER A 134 36.26 -14.38 37.23
N PHE A 135 35.55 -13.34 36.83
CA PHE A 135 35.65 -12.76 35.49
C PHE A 135 36.80 -11.74 35.36
N THR A 136 37.54 -11.82 34.25
CA THR A 136 38.53 -10.83 33.80
C THR A 136 37.99 -10.10 32.57
N THR A 137 38.07 -8.76 32.55
CA THR A 137 37.59 -7.95 31.42
C THR A 137 38.53 -8.09 30.21
N LEU A 138 37.96 -8.42 29.04
CA LEU A 138 38.67 -8.52 27.77
C LEU A 138 38.61 -7.24 26.94
N GLY A 139 37.52 -6.48 27.05
CA GLY A 139 37.37 -5.22 26.33
C GLY A 139 35.96 -4.64 26.41
N VAL A 140 35.84 -3.38 25.99
CA VAL A 140 34.58 -2.65 25.81
C VAL A 140 34.57 -2.09 24.38
N SER A 141 33.49 -2.34 23.63
CA SER A 141 33.33 -1.87 22.25
C SER A 141 31.92 -1.34 22.00
N GLN A 142 31.79 -0.23 21.26
CA GLN A 142 30.48 0.29 20.85
C GLN A 142 29.80 -0.65 19.85
N LEU A 143 28.51 -0.91 20.04
CA LEU A 143 27.68 -1.60 19.05
C LEU A 143 27.20 -0.58 18.01
N GLN A 144 27.74 -0.68 16.79
CA GLN A 144 27.28 0.14 15.67
C GLN A 144 25.96 -0.41 15.12
N SER A 145 24.97 0.46 14.95
CA SER A 145 23.68 0.08 14.37
C SER A 145 23.80 -0.22 12.87
N VAL A 146 23.13 -1.28 12.40
CA VAL A 146 23.05 -1.61 10.97
C VAL A 146 22.07 -0.64 10.26
N PRO A 147 22.34 -0.23 8.99
CA PRO A 147 21.50 0.75 8.28
C PRO A 147 20.01 0.40 8.20
N TYR A 148 19.68 -0.90 8.19
CA TYR A 148 18.29 -1.38 8.18
C TYR A 148 17.54 -1.19 9.51
N ALA A 149 18.26 -1.15 10.64
CA ALA A 149 17.66 -0.90 11.96
C ALA A 149 17.28 0.57 12.13
N LEU A 150 18.08 1.50 11.57
CA LEU A 150 17.76 2.93 11.53
C LEU A 150 16.57 3.24 10.59
N TYR A 151 16.39 2.40 9.55
CA TYR A 151 15.27 2.50 8.61
C TYR A 151 13.96 1.93 9.19
N ALA A 152 14.02 0.82 9.93
CA ALA A 152 12.86 0.23 10.59
C ALA A 152 12.27 1.12 11.71
N ALA A 153 13.09 1.95 12.37
CA ALA A 153 12.65 2.89 13.40
C ALA A 153 11.89 4.12 12.85
N ASN A 154 12.03 4.43 11.55
CA ASN A 154 11.39 5.58 10.90
C ASN A 154 10.25 5.17 9.93
N SER A 155 9.97 3.88 9.79
CA SER A 155 8.87 3.40 8.96
C SER A 155 7.65 3.09 9.82
N THR A 156 6.52 3.71 9.52
CA THR A 156 5.22 3.27 10.04
C THR A 156 4.88 1.88 9.50
N PRO A 157 4.65 0.86 10.34
CA PRO A 157 4.13 -0.42 9.88
C PRO A 157 2.73 -0.21 9.29
N GLY A 158 2.57 -0.52 8.00
CA GLY A 158 1.26 -0.56 7.37
C GLY A 158 0.41 -1.67 8.00
N PRO A 159 -0.94 -1.54 8.01
CA PRO A 159 -1.79 -2.60 8.52
C PRO A 159 -1.59 -3.89 7.71
N GLU A 160 -1.40 -5.00 8.42
CA GLU A 160 -1.42 -6.34 7.85
C GLU A 160 -2.80 -6.59 7.25
N GLY A 161 -2.86 -6.83 5.95
CA GLY A 161 -4.10 -7.16 5.25
C GLY A 161 -4.68 -8.46 5.81
N PRO A 162 -6.01 -8.57 5.98
CA PRO A 162 -6.59 -9.81 6.46
C PRO A 162 -6.22 -10.96 5.50
N GLN A 163 -5.74 -12.07 6.06
CA GLN A 163 -5.66 -13.34 5.35
C GLN A 163 -7.06 -13.66 4.81
N GLY A 164 -7.19 -13.75 3.49
CA GLY A 164 -8.45 -14.14 2.87
C GLY A 164 -8.92 -15.49 3.44
N PRO A 165 -10.23 -15.68 3.70
CA PRO A 165 -10.71 -16.98 4.13
C PRO A 165 -10.30 -18.03 3.10
N VAL A 166 -9.79 -19.16 3.58
CA VAL A 166 -9.73 -20.38 2.77
C VAL A 166 -11.16 -20.62 2.27
N GLY A 167 -11.36 -20.60 0.96
CA GLY A 167 -12.67 -20.89 0.39
C GLY A 167 -13.16 -22.24 0.92
N PRO A 168 -14.43 -22.39 1.30
CA PRO A 168 -14.94 -23.70 1.66
C PRO A 168 -14.67 -24.66 0.50
N GLU A 169 -14.09 -25.81 0.81
CA GLU A 169 -14.11 -26.95 -0.10
C GLU A 169 -15.57 -27.13 -0.56
N GLY A 170 -15.79 -27.11 -1.88
CA GLY A 170 -17.14 -27.26 -2.41
C GLY A 170 -17.75 -28.54 -1.84
N PRO A 171 -19.04 -28.56 -1.46
CA PRO A 171 -19.65 -29.77 -0.94
C PRO A 171 -19.43 -30.90 -1.95
N VAL A 172 -18.87 -32.01 -1.48
CA VAL A 172 -18.88 -33.28 -2.22
C VAL A 172 -20.33 -33.51 -2.65
N GLY A 173 -20.55 -33.58 -3.96
CA GLY A 173 -21.89 -33.86 -4.50
C GLY A 173 -22.44 -35.14 -3.85
N PRO A 174 -23.75 -35.23 -3.59
CA PRO A 174 -24.32 -36.40 -2.94
C PRO A 174 -23.93 -37.65 -3.73
N GLU A 175 -23.38 -38.64 -3.02
CA GLU A 175 -23.16 -39.99 -3.55
C GLU A 175 -24.48 -40.48 -4.14
N GLY A 176 -24.52 -40.66 -5.46
CA GLY A 176 -25.70 -41.17 -6.14
C GLY A 176 -26.07 -42.55 -5.56
N PRO A 177 -27.36 -42.87 -5.38
CA PRO A 177 -27.76 -44.14 -4.78
C PRO A 177 -27.51 -45.27 -5.79
N LEU A 178 -26.30 -45.82 -5.80
CA LEU A 178 -26.05 -47.09 -6.46
C LEU A 178 -26.60 -48.20 -5.54
N VAL A 179 -27.55 -48.95 -6.07
CA VAL A 179 -28.18 -50.07 -5.35
C VAL A 179 -27.13 -51.16 -5.14
N ALA A 180 -27.06 -51.75 -3.94
CA ALA A 180 -26.12 -52.83 -3.65
C ALA A 180 -26.36 -54.01 -4.60
N GLY A 181 -25.34 -54.39 -5.38
CA GLY A 181 -25.42 -55.45 -6.38
C GLY A 181 -25.66 -56.83 -5.77
N ALA A 182 -26.37 -57.71 -6.50
CA ALA A 182 -26.48 -59.12 -6.17
C ALA A 182 -25.22 -59.86 -6.67
N GLU A 183 -24.70 -60.79 -5.85
CA GLU A 183 -23.46 -61.52 -6.16
C GLU A 183 -23.55 -62.20 -7.54
N GLY A 184 -22.57 -61.90 -8.39
CA GLY A 184 -22.49 -62.41 -9.75
C GLY A 184 -23.38 -61.73 -10.79
N GLN A 185 -24.25 -60.77 -10.44
CA GLN A 185 -25.04 -60.00 -11.42
C GLN A 185 -24.49 -58.60 -11.66
N THR A 186 -24.56 -58.16 -12.91
CA THR A 186 -24.22 -56.77 -13.30
C THR A 186 -25.42 -55.84 -13.11
N LEU A 187 -25.18 -54.57 -12.75
CA LEU A 187 -26.24 -53.56 -12.61
C LEU A 187 -26.79 -53.14 -13.98
N ARG A 188 -28.11 -53.00 -14.11
CA ARG A 188 -28.81 -52.55 -15.31
C ARG A 188 -29.66 -51.31 -15.00
N HIS A 189 -29.52 -50.24 -15.77
CA HIS A 189 -30.41 -49.09 -15.64
C HIS A 189 -31.71 -49.35 -16.41
N ASP A 190 -32.87 -49.23 -15.77
CA ASP A 190 -34.17 -49.51 -16.38
C ASP A 190 -34.76 -48.34 -17.18
N GLY A 191 -34.08 -47.18 -17.16
CA GLY A 191 -34.52 -45.92 -17.75
C GLY A 191 -34.85 -44.85 -16.70
N THR A 192 -35.03 -45.25 -15.44
CA THR A 192 -35.30 -44.36 -14.30
C THR A 192 -34.43 -44.63 -13.07
N THR A 193 -34.02 -45.88 -12.81
CA THR A 193 -33.14 -46.26 -11.70
C THR A 193 -32.16 -47.38 -12.08
N TRP A 194 -31.07 -47.54 -11.32
CA TRP A 194 -30.16 -48.68 -11.44
C TRP A 194 -30.70 -49.88 -10.66
N GLU A 195 -30.85 -51.03 -11.31
CA GLU A 195 -31.37 -52.27 -10.69
C GLU A 195 -30.32 -53.40 -10.75
N ALA A 196 -30.26 -54.23 -9.72
CA ALA A 196 -29.43 -55.44 -9.68
C ALA A 196 -30.13 -56.66 -10.33
N SER A 197 -30.67 -56.47 -11.54
CA SER A 197 -31.42 -57.46 -12.30
C SER A 197 -31.04 -57.39 -13.79
N SER A 198 -29.95 -58.07 -14.14
CA SER A 198 -29.44 -58.13 -15.51
C SER A 198 -29.46 -59.58 -16.02
N ASN A 199 -29.61 -59.74 -17.33
CA ASN A 199 -29.40 -61.02 -17.99
C ASN A 199 -27.90 -61.37 -18.12
N ILE A 200 -27.01 -60.48 -17.66
CA ILE A 200 -25.56 -60.66 -17.71
C ILE A 200 -25.04 -61.02 -16.31
N TYR A 201 -24.52 -62.23 -16.19
CA TYR A 201 -23.93 -62.81 -14.99
C TYR A 201 -22.41 -62.87 -15.15
N ASN A 202 -21.63 -62.48 -14.14
CA ASN A 202 -20.17 -62.48 -14.17
C ASN A 202 -19.64 -63.17 -12.91
N THR A 203 -18.89 -64.26 -13.09
CA THR A 203 -18.32 -65.05 -11.97
C THR A 203 -16.94 -64.56 -11.51
N GLY A 204 -16.40 -63.51 -12.14
CA GLY A 204 -15.02 -63.04 -11.98
C GLY A 204 -14.09 -63.53 -13.09
N ASP A 205 -14.29 -64.76 -13.57
CA ASP A 205 -13.50 -65.37 -14.64
C ASP A 205 -14.25 -65.48 -15.98
N ASN A 206 -15.58 -65.69 -15.93
CA ASN A 206 -16.44 -65.93 -17.09
C ASN A 206 -17.69 -65.05 -17.06
N VAL A 207 -18.19 -64.64 -18.23
CA VAL A 207 -19.42 -63.84 -18.39
C VAL A 207 -20.51 -64.68 -19.07
N GLY A 208 -21.65 -64.84 -18.40
CA GLY A 208 -22.86 -65.47 -18.93
C GLY A 208 -23.90 -64.44 -19.37
N ILE A 209 -24.54 -64.62 -20.53
CA ILE A 209 -25.69 -63.82 -20.96
C ILE A 209 -26.89 -64.75 -21.16
N GLY A 210 -27.92 -64.62 -20.33
CA GLY A 210 -29.06 -65.54 -20.30
C GLY A 210 -28.83 -66.80 -19.46
N THR A 211 -27.66 -66.95 -18.84
CA THR A 211 -27.28 -68.10 -18.00
C THR A 211 -26.48 -67.65 -16.77
N THR A 212 -26.68 -68.32 -15.62
CA THR A 212 -25.98 -67.99 -14.36
C THR A 212 -24.78 -68.89 -14.08
N ASN A 213 -24.47 -69.84 -14.97
CA ASN A 213 -23.35 -70.77 -14.80
C ASN A 213 -22.49 -70.87 -16.08
N PRO A 214 -21.75 -69.79 -16.44
CA PRO A 214 -20.99 -69.74 -17.67
C PRO A 214 -19.80 -70.70 -17.65
N THR A 215 -19.74 -71.62 -18.61
CA THR A 215 -18.68 -72.64 -18.72
C THR A 215 -17.48 -72.15 -19.53
N GLU A 216 -17.62 -71.04 -20.25
CA GLU A 216 -16.60 -70.42 -21.10
C GLU A 216 -16.50 -68.92 -20.80
N LYS A 217 -15.42 -68.25 -21.24
CA LYS A 217 -15.19 -66.81 -20.98
C LYS A 217 -16.37 -65.92 -21.36
N LEU A 218 -17.08 -66.27 -22.43
CA LEU A 218 -18.38 -65.69 -22.79
C LEU A 218 -19.36 -66.81 -23.16
N HIS A 219 -20.37 -67.04 -22.32
CA HIS A 219 -21.42 -68.04 -22.55
C HIS A 219 -22.78 -67.33 -22.75
N VAL A 220 -23.26 -67.26 -23.98
CA VAL A 220 -24.58 -66.68 -24.27
C VAL A 220 -25.60 -67.80 -24.51
N GLU A 221 -26.57 -67.92 -23.60
CA GLU A 221 -27.71 -68.83 -23.73
C GLU A 221 -28.86 -68.09 -24.44
N GLY A 222 -28.70 -67.89 -25.75
CA GLY A 222 -29.63 -67.14 -26.59
C GLY A 222 -29.12 -66.88 -28.02
N ASN A 223 -29.89 -66.15 -28.83
CA ASN A 223 -29.50 -65.80 -30.20
C ASN A 223 -28.54 -64.59 -30.21
N ILE A 224 -27.36 -64.73 -30.81
CA ILE A 224 -26.38 -63.65 -30.99
C ILE A 224 -26.51 -63.07 -32.40
N ARG A 225 -26.52 -61.73 -32.54
CA ARG A 225 -26.51 -61.03 -33.83
C ARG A 225 -25.31 -60.09 -33.89
N ALA A 226 -24.17 -60.59 -34.38
CA ALA A 226 -22.95 -59.81 -34.55
C ALA A 226 -22.93 -59.14 -35.93
N HIS A 227 -22.55 -57.85 -36.00
CA HIS A 227 -22.49 -57.07 -37.26
C HIS A 227 -21.15 -57.17 -37.99
N SER A 228 -20.15 -57.84 -37.42
CA SER A 228 -18.90 -58.23 -38.06
C SER A 228 -18.36 -59.44 -37.31
N LEU A 229 -18.45 -60.61 -37.93
CA LEU A 229 -17.99 -61.87 -37.38
C LEU A 229 -16.55 -62.09 -37.87
N MET A 230 -15.56 -62.03 -36.98
CA MET A 230 -14.26 -62.66 -37.21
C MET A 230 -14.22 -63.91 -36.33
N LEU A 231 -14.30 -65.09 -36.96
CA LEU A 231 -13.97 -66.37 -36.37
C LEU A 231 -12.49 -66.64 -36.65
N ASP A 232 -11.74 -67.07 -35.65
CA ASP A 232 -10.33 -67.40 -35.73
C ASP A 232 -10.08 -68.89 -36.05
N LYS A 233 -8.85 -69.12 -36.55
CA LYS A 233 -8.16 -70.38 -36.88
C LYS A 233 -8.99 -71.51 -37.51
N GLN A 234 -8.91 -71.56 -38.86
CA GLN A 234 -9.09 -72.70 -39.80
C GLN A 234 -10.31 -72.69 -40.74
N GLY A 235 -10.59 -71.57 -41.41
CA GLY A 235 -11.53 -71.55 -42.56
C GLY A 235 -11.32 -70.37 -43.51
N THR A 236 -10.58 -70.58 -44.58
CA THR A 236 -10.29 -69.66 -45.69
C THR A 236 -11.51 -69.36 -46.58
N PRO A 237 -11.55 -68.17 -47.22
CA PRO A 237 -12.03 -68.02 -48.58
C PRO A 237 -10.85 -67.78 -49.54
N ASP A 238 -10.75 -68.62 -50.56
CA ASP A 238 -9.72 -68.60 -51.60
C ASP A 238 -9.81 -67.35 -52.49
N GLU A 239 -8.70 -66.61 -52.58
CA GLU A 239 -8.29 -65.97 -53.83
C GLU A 239 -6.91 -66.55 -54.20
N GLU A 240 -6.82 -67.24 -55.34
CA GLU A 240 -5.54 -67.74 -55.85
C GLU A 240 -4.65 -66.56 -56.29
N PRO A 241 -3.38 -66.48 -55.86
CA PRO A 241 -2.46 -65.44 -56.31
C PRO A 241 -2.10 -65.64 -57.80
N LEU A 242 -2.17 -64.57 -58.59
CA LEU A 242 -1.73 -64.51 -59.99
C LEU A 242 -0.23 -64.84 -60.16
N PHE A 243 0.57 -64.48 -59.15
CA PHE A 243 2.00 -64.76 -59.12
C PHE A 243 2.46 -64.94 -57.67
N VAL A 244 3.29 -65.93 -57.41
CA VAL A 244 3.80 -66.20 -56.05
C VAL A 244 5.28 -66.53 -56.09
N VAL A 245 6.07 -65.82 -55.28
CA VAL A 245 7.47 -66.18 -54.98
C VAL A 245 7.47 -66.89 -53.64
N ARG A 246 8.07 -68.08 -53.63
CA ARG A 246 8.27 -68.87 -52.42
C ARG A 246 9.76 -68.89 -52.07
N ASN A 247 10.08 -68.88 -50.79
CA ASN A 247 11.46 -69.09 -50.34
C ASN A 247 11.87 -70.56 -50.48
N SER A 248 13.12 -70.90 -50.14
CA SER A 248 13.63 -72.28 -50.17
C SER A 248 12.88 -73.25 -49.25
N ALA A 249 12.11 -72.75 -48.28
CA ALA A 249 11.25 -73.54 -47.40
C ALA A 249 9.81 -73.71 -47.94
N GLY A 250 9.51 -73.20 -49.14
CA GLY A 250 8.20 -73.32 -49.79
C GLY A 250 7.14 -72.33 -49.30
N LEU A 251 7.50 -71.43 -48.37
CA LEU A 251 6.62 -70.39 -47.85
C LEU A 251 6.54 -69.23 -48.84
N VAL A 252 5.34 -68.67 -49.01
CA VAL A 252 5.11 -67.49 -49.84
C VAL A 252 5.76 -66.29 -49.18
N VAL A 253 6.71 -65.66 -49.87
CA VAL A 253 7.38 -64.42 -49.43
C VAL A 253 6.90 -63.20 -50.21
N PHE A 254 6.29 -63.43 -51.37
CA PHE A 254 5.72 -62.41 -52.23
C PHE A 254 4.56 -63.01 -53.01
N ALA A 255 3.40 -62.39 -52.99
CA ALA A 255 2.25 -62.82 -53.78
C ALA A 255 1.58 -61.61 -54.44
N VAL A 256 1.21 -61.76 -55.70
CA VAL A 256 0.45 -60.78 -56.47
C VAL A 256 -0.96 -61.35 -56.65
N TYR A 257 -1.95 -60.60 -56.22
CA TYR A 257 -3.37 -60.85 -56.41
C TYR A 257 -3.92 -59.81 -57.39
N GLU A 258 -5.10 -60.03 -57.97
CA GLU A 258 -5.75 -59.02 -58.83
C GLU A 258 -5.95 -57.68 -58.13
N GLN A 259 -6.12 -57.71 -56.80
CA GLN A 259 -6.39 -56.54 -55.96
C GLN A 259 -5.13 -55.90 -55.36
N GLY A 260 -3.94 -56.48 -55.55
CA GLY A 260 -2.70 -55.89 -55.04
C GLY A 260 -1.56 -56.88 -54.77
N VAL A 261 -0.44 -56.35 -54.27
CA VAL A 261 0.76 -57.13 -53.93
C VAL A 261 0.83 -57.31 -52.42
N ARG A 262 1.03 -58.54 -51.96
CA ARG A 262 1.35 -58.87 -50.56
C ARG A 262 2.79 -59.34 -50.45
N ILE A 263 3.52 -58.77 -49.51
CA ILE A 263 4.89 -59.15 -49.18
C ILE A 263 4.86 -59.74 -47.78
N TYR A 264 5.27 -61.00 -47.64
CA TYR A 264 5.32 -61.68 -46.36
C TYR A 264 6.75 -61.60 -45.84
N VAL A 265 6.96 -60.76 -44.83
CA VAL A 265 8.25 -60.58 -44.16
C VAL A 265 8.24 -61.38 -42.86
N ASP A 266 7.88 -62.66 -42.96
CA ASP A 266 8.20 -63.61 -41.89
C ASP A 266 8.30 -65.05 -42.44
N GLY A 267 9.46 -65.67 -42.25
CA GLY A 267 9.69 -67.07 -42.55
C GLY A 267 9.67 -67.84 -41.25
N ASP A 268 8.85 -68.89 -41.20
CA ASP A 268 8.75 -69.89 -40.12
C ASP A 268 8.25 -69.36 -38.74
N PRO A 269 7.10 -69.86 -38.23
CA PRO A 269 6.66 -69.66 -36.86
C PRO A 269 7.60 -70.26 -35.79
N ALA A 270 8.58 -71.10 -36.16
CA ALA A 270 9.44 -71.83 -35.22
C ALA A 270 10.84 -71.21 -34.98
N ASP A 271 11.21 -70.10 -35.63
CA ASP A 271 12.50 -69.45 -35.41
C ASP A 271 12.41 -68.39 -34.28
N GLU A 272 12.76 -68.77 -33.05
CA GLU A 272 12.93 -67.88 -31.88
C GLU A 272 14.19 -66.97 -31.97
N GLY A 273 14.70 -66.73 -33.18
CA GLY A 273 15.93 -65.98 -33.45
C GLY A 273 15.73 -64.71 -34.27
N LYS A 274 14.63 -63.97 -34.08
CA LYS A 274 14.32 -62.79 -34.90
C LYS A 274 15.02 -61.53 -34.35
N GLY A 275 15.71 -60.82 -35.23
CA GLY A 275 16.58 -59.68 -34.90
C GLY A 275 15.86 -58.48 -34.26
N ASN A 276 16.65 -57.58 -33.66
CA ASN A 276 16.20 -56.43 -32.86
C ASN A 276 15.42 -55.33 -33.65
N ARG A 277 14.99 -55.59 -34.89
CA ARG A 277 14.33 -54.67 -35.82
C ARG A 277 13.21 -55.41 -36.56
N SER A 278 11.98 -54.97 -36.39
CA SER A 278 10.86 -55.25 -37.27
C SER A 278 10.50 -53.95 -38.02
N GLY A 279 9.85 -54.03 -39.17
CA GLY A 279 9.41 -52.83 -39.89
C GLY A 279 9.77 -52.80 -41.37
N PHE A 280 9.09 -51.90 -42.09
CA PHE A 280 9.29 -51.67 -43.51
C PHE A 280 10.23 -50.49 -43.66
N ALA A 281 11.48 -50.77 -44.02
CA ALA A 281 12.51 -49.76 -44.22
C ALA A 281 12.98 -49.74 -45.67
N ILE A 282 12.94 -48.58 -46.31
CA ILE A 282 13.53 -48.38 -47.64
C ILE A 282 14.75 -47.49 -47.51
N GLY A 283 15.90 -48.00 -47.91
CA GLY A 283 17.17 -47.31 -47.77
C GLY A 283 18.31 -47.97 -48.54
N GLY A 284 19.33 -47.17 -48.84
CA GLY A 284 20.55 -47.60 -49.52
C GLY A 284 21.80 -47.22 -48.72
N LEU A 285 22.82 -48.08 -48.76
CA LEU A 285 24.18 -47.78 -48.32
C LEU A 285 25.08 -47.77 -49.56
N THR A 286 25.15 -46.63 -50.24
CA THR A 286 25.97 -46.51 -51.45
C THR A 286 27.22 -45.71 -51.14
N GLY A 287 28.39 -46.36 -51.33
CA GLY A 287 29.69 -45.70 -51.20
C GLY A 287 30.01 -44.80 -52.40
N PHE A 288 29.35 -44.99 -53.54
CA PHE A 288 29.57 -44.25 -54.78
C PHE A 288 28.28 -44.15 -55.60
N LYS A 289 28.25 -43.11 -56.46
CA LYS A 289 27.17 -42.72 -57.38
C LYS A 289 26.67 -43.92 -58.20
N ASP A 290 25.43 -44.34 -57.94
CA ASP A 290 24.56 -44.89 -58.98
C ASP A 290 23.18 -44.25 -58.83
N THR A 291 22.54 -44.08 -59.98
CA THR A 291 21.70 -42.96 -60.43
C THR A 291 20.36 -42.76 -59.70
N GLY A 292 20.00 -41.50 -59.38
CA GLY A 292 18.68 -40.89 -59.64
C GLY A 292 17.35 -41.51 -59.16
N GLU A 293 17.33 -42.49 -58.25
CA GLU A 293 16.09 -43.20 -57.89
C GLU A 293 15.36 -42.54 -56.67
N GLU A 294 14.05 -42.28 -56.81
CA GLU A 294 13.14 -41.99 -55.68
C GLU A 294 13.18 -43.18 -54.70
N TYR A 295 13.44 -42.95 -53.41
CA TYR A 295 13.50 -44.06 -52.45
C TYR A 295 12.15 -44.74 -52.34
N PHE A 296 11.06 -43.98 -52.27
CA PHE A 296 9.73 -44.55 -52.33
C PHE A 296 8.75 -43.57 -52.97
N ARG A 297 8.14 -44.00 -54.07
CA ARG A 297 7.10 -43.25 -54.77
C ARG A 297 5.79 -44.01 -54.70
N VAL A 298 4.74 -43.32 -54.27
CA VAL A 298 3.37 -43.83 -54.39
C VAL A 298 2.65 -43.04 -55.47
N SER A 299 2.38 -43.70 -56.60
CA SER A 299 1.65 -43.12 -57.74
C SER A 299 0.50 -44.03 -58.19
N ARG A 300 -0.74 -43.57 -57.93
CA ARG A 300 -2.05 -44.19 -58.25
C ARG A 300 -2.48 -45.33 -57.30
N GLY A 301 -3.75 -45.31 -56.87
CA GLY A 301 -4.40 -46.32 -56.01
C GLY A 301 -4.45 -46.01 -54.51
N TYR A 302 -5.23 -46.83 -53.77
CA TYR A 302 -5.23 -46.89 -52.30
C TYR A 302 -3.98 -47.65 -51.82
N THR A 303 -3.10 -46.98 -51.07
CA THR A 303 -1.96 -47.62 -50.41
C THR A 303 -2.20 -47.64 -48.91
N GLN A 304 -2.32 -48.84 -48.35
CA GLN A 304 -2.34 -49.06 -46.91
C GLN A 304 -1.05 -49.77 -46.50
N VAL A 305 -0.31 -49.16 -45.59
CA VAL A 305 0.76 -49.85 -44.85
C VAL A 305 0.19 -50.13 -43.48
N LEU A 306 -0.15 -51.40 -43.25
CA LEU A 306 -0.64 -51.90 -41.98
C LEU A 306 0.52 -52.58 -41.25
N PHE A 307 0.72 -52.22 -39.99
CA PHE A 307 1.55 -52.97 -39.06
C PHE A 307 0.62 -53.62 -38.07
N ASP A 308 0.28 -54.88 -38.32
CA ASP A 308 -0.61 -55.74 -37.54
C ASP A 308 0.13 -57.07 -37.37
N ASP A 309 0.95 -57.18 -36.33
CA ASP A 309 1.43 -58.47 -35.79
C ASP A 309 2.21 -58.27 -34.48
N GLU A 310 2.39 -59.36 -33.71
CA GLU A 310 3.26 -59.49 -32.52
C GLU A 310 4.77 -59.28 -32.85
N ALA A 311 5.13 -58.18 -33.49
CA ALA A 311 6.47 -57.87 -33.93
C ALA A 311 7.33 -57.42 -32.72
N LYS A 312 7.81 -58.39 -31.93
CA LYS A 312 8.64 -58.22 -30.71
C LYS A 312 10.08 -57.76 -30.99
N GLY A 313 10.29 -56.87 -31.97
CA GLY A 313 11.55 -56.16 -32.18
C GLY A 313 11.61 -54.85 -31.39
N ASN A 314 12.74 -54.52 -30.76
CA ASN A 314 12.91 -53.25 -30.00
C ASN A 314 12.72 -51.97 -30.85
N ARG A 315 12.71 -52.09 -32.19
CA ARG A 315 12.43 -51.02 -33.14
C ARG A 315 11.45 -51.57 -34.17
N SER A 316 10.25 -51.01 -34.24
CA SER A 316 9.21 -51.29 -35.25
C SER A 316 8.88 -49.99 -36.00
N GLY A 317 8.44 -50.02 -37.24
CA GLY A 317 7.97 -48.80 -37.92
C GLY A 317 8.12 -48.77 -39.44
N PHE A 318 7.73 -47.63 -40.00
CA PHE A 318 7.92 -47.26 -41.39
C PHE A 318 9.04 -46.21 -41.47
N ALA A 319 10.15 -46.55 -42.13
CA ALA A 319 11.30 -45.66 -42.23
C ALA A 319 11.80 -45.54 -43.67
N ILE A 320 12.01 -44.31 -44.14
CA ILE A 320 12.66 -44.05 -45.44
C ILE A 320 13.90 -43.21 -45.20
N GLY A 321 15.06 -43.74 -45.60
CA GLY A 321 16.34 -43.09 -45.32
C GLY A 321 17.58 -43.78 -45.85
N GLY A 322 18.65 -43.03 -46.11
CA GLY A 322 19.92 -43.54 -46.61
C GLY A 322 21.13 -42.85 -45.98
N LEU A 323 22.29 -43.53 -46.01
CA LEU A 323 23.60 -42.94 -45.71
C LEU A 323 24.32 -42.73 -47.04
N THR A 324 24.48 -41.47 -47.44
CA THR A 324 25.19 -41.13 -48.68
C THR A 324 26.41 -40.28 -48.38
N GLY A 325 27.56 -40.70 -48.92
CA GLY A 325 28.84 -40.03 -48.69
C GLY A 325 29.03 -38.74 -49.47
N PHE A 326 28.41 -38.60 -50.65
CA PHE A 326 28.68 -37.51 -51.60
C PHE A 326 27.48 -37.20 -52.52
N LYS A 327 27.45 -35.95 -53.03
CA LYS A 327 26.46 -35.30 -53.91
C LYS A 327 25.97 -36.14 -55.12
N ALA A 328 24.67 -36.15 -55.36
CA ALA A 328 24.06 -36.47 -56.65
C ALA A 328 23.59 -35.17 -57.30
N ASP A 329 24.05 -34.94 -58.53
CA ASP A 329 23.72 -33.80 -59.37
C ASP A 329 22.43 -34.12 -60.15
N ASP A 330 21.51 -33.14 -60.21
CA ASP A 330 20.65 -32.84 -61.37
C ASP A 330 19.34 -33.64 -61.62
N ASP A 331 18.60 -34.09 -60.61
CA ASP A 331 17.17 -34.44 -60.80
C ASP A 331 16.37 -34.34 -59.48
N GLY A 332 15.59 -33.27 -59.31
CA GLY A 332 14.80 -32.95 -58.10
C GLY A 332 13.69 -33.95 -57.76
N LYS A 333 13.96 -34.90 -56.86
CA LYS A 333 12.98 -35.88 -56.37
C LYS A 333 13.11 -36.12 -54.86
N ASP A 334 11.96 -36.25 -54.20
CA ASP A 334 11.81 -36.33 -52.74
C ASP A 334 12.16 -37.71 -52.15
N TYR A 335 12.49 -37.77 -50.85
CA TYR A 335 12.69 -39.05 -50.15
C TYR A 335 11.39 -39.88 -50.11
N LEU A 336 10.28 -39.21 -49.87
CA LEU A 336 8.94 -39.76 -50.07
C LEU A 336 8.09 -38.74 -50.82
N SER A 337 7.55 -39.15 -51.96
CA SER A 337 6.55 -38.37 -52.69
C SER A 337 5.23 -39.14 -52.78
N VAL A 338 4.16 -38.51 -52.33
CA VAL A 338 2.79 -39.05 -52.41
C VAL A 338 1.96 -38.17 -53.34
N SER A 339 1.52 -38.76 -54.46
CA SER A 339 1.05 -37.98 -55.61
C SER A 339 -0.42 -38.09 -56.00
N ARG A 340 -1.26 -38.96 -55.38
CA ARG A 340 -2.76 -38.96 -55.44
C ARG A 340 -3.46 -40.19 -54.78
N GLU A 341 -4.77 -40.03 -54.54
CA GLU A 341 -5.85 -40.93 -54.05
C GLU A 341 -5.99 -41.13 -52.53
N ARG A 342 -5.26 -42.04 -51.87
CA ARG A 342 -5.27 -42.18 -50.41
C ARG A 342 -4.07 -43.01 -49.95
N THR A 343 -3.22 -42.42 -49.11
CA THR A 343 -2.17 -43.15 -48.39
C THR A 343 -2.50 -43.18 -46.92
N GLN A 344 -2.65 -44.39 -46.36
CA GLN A 344 -2.86 -44.60 -44.95
C GLN A 344 -1.71 -45.45 -44.40
N VAL A 345 -1.03 -44.93 -43.38
CA VAL A 345 -0.12 -45.72 -42.55
C VAL A 345 -0.83 -45.91 -41.23
N LEU A 346 -1.16 -47.17 -40.92
CA LEU A 346 -1.87 -47.57 -39.71
C LEU A 346 -0.94 -48.43 -38.86
N PHE A 347 -0.82 -48.05 -37.59
CA PHE A 347 -0.20 -48.85 -36.56
C PHE A 347 -1.32 -49.40 -35.68
N ASP A 348 -1.69 -50.67 -35.92
CA ASP A 348 -2.82 -51.36 -35.29
C ASP A 348 -2.24 -52.46 -34.37
N ASP A 349 -2.50 -52.32 -33.07
CA ASP A 349 -2.34 -53.35 -32.03
C ASP A 349 -0.95 -53.95 -31.68
N GLU A 350 -0.79 -54.39 -30.41
CA GLU A 350 0.31 -55.09 -29.68
C GLU A 350 1.79 -54.92 -30.11
N ALA A 351 2.15 -53.87 -30.85
CA ALA A 351 3.54 -53.60 -31.24
C ALA A 351 4.41 -53.16 -30.05
N LYS A 352 4.83 -54.12 -29.21
CA LYS A 352 5.70 -53.95 -28.03
C LYS A 352 7.17 -53.71 -28.40
N GLY A 353 7.43 -52.75 -29.28
CA GLY A 353 8.76 -52.21 -29.56
C GLY A 353 9.04 -50.95 -28.76
N ASN A 354 10.22 -50.83 -28.14
CA ASN A 354 10.64 -49.63 -27.41
C ASN A 354 10.67 -48.34 -28.25
N ARG A 355 10.64 -48.45 -29.59
CA ARG A 355 10.52 -47.34 -30.55
C ARG A 355 9.62 -47.79 -31.70
N SER A 356 8.48 -47.13 -31.87
CA SER A 356 7.54 -47.30 -32.99
C SER A 356 7.34 -45.95 -33.69
N GLY A 357 7.08 -45.92 -35.00
CA GLY A 357 6.85 -44.62 -35.65
C GLY A 357 6.94 -44.60 -37.17
N PHE A 358 6.62 -43.41 -37.70
CA PHE A 358 6.81 -43.02 -39.07
C PHE A 358 7.98 -42.04 -39.13
N ALA A 359 9.08 -42.41 -39.79
CA ALA A 359 10.29 -41.60 -39.85
C ALA A 359 10.81 -41.43 -41.27
N ILE A 360 11.11 -40.19 -41.67
CA ILE A 360 11.77 -39.89 -42.93
C ILE A 360 13.04 -39.09 -42.64
N GLY A 361 14.19 -39.59 -43.09
CA GLY A 361 15.46 -38.94 -42.77
C GLY A 361 16.72 -39.59 -43.34
N GLY A 362 17.78 -38.80 -43.52
CA GLY A 362 19.07 -39.26 -44.04
C GLY A 362 20.27 -38.60 -43.37
N LEU A 363 21.42 -39.29 -43.38
CA LEU A 363 22.72 -38.73 -42.99
C LEU A 363 23.50 -38.41 -44.27
N THR A 364 23.80 -37.13 -44.48
CA THR A 364 24.55 -36.68 -45.67
C THR A 364 25.85 -36.00 -45.25
N GLY A 365 26.96 -36.41 -45.88
CA GLY A 365 28.30 -35.98 -45.48
C GLY A 365 28.67 -34.55 -45.91
N PHE A 366 28.21 -34.06 -47.06
CA PHE A 366 28.69 -32.82 -47.68
C PHE A 366 27.64 -32.16 -48.59
N LYS A 367 27.79 -30.84 -48.82
CA LYS A 367 26.88 -29.92 -49.55
C LYS A 367 26.35 -30.48 -50.88
N ALA A 368 25.02 -30.44 -51.05
CA ALA A 368 24.31 -30.34 -52.34
C ALA A 368 24.26 -28.85 -52.74
N ASP A 369 24.66 -28.52 -53.98
CA ASP A 369 24.51 -27.25 -54.70
C ASP A 369 23.42 -27.59 -55.69
N GLU A 370 22.47 -26.67 -55.79
CA GLU A 370 21.42 -26.57 -56.79
C GLU A 370 20.40 -27.72 -56.80
N ASP A 371 19.15 -27.27 -56.65
CA ASP A 371 17.85 -27.91 -56.83
C ASP A 371 17.15 -28.59 -55.63
N ASP A 372 15.95 -28.04 -55.38
CA ASP A 372 14.92 -28.30 -54.38
C ASP A 372 14.73 -29.79 -54.03
N LYS A 373 14.99 -30.15 -52.77
CA LYS A 373 14.71 -31.50 -52.25
C LYS A 373 13.90 -31.40 -50.97
N ASP A 374 12.63 -31.80 -51.03
CA ASP A 374 11.82 -31.98 -49.84
C ASP A 374 12.06 -33.39 -49.25
N TYR A 375 12.16 -33.49 -47.93
CA TYR A 375 12.24 -34.81 -47.29
C TYR A 375 10.90 -35.55 -47.40
N PHE A 376 9.79 -34.83 -47.35
CA PHE A 376 8.47 -35.41 -47.54
C PHE A 376 7.55 -34.42 -48.25
N SER A 377 7.07 -34.80 -49.43
CA SER A 377 6.09 -34.02 -50.19
C SER A 377 4.76 -34.77 -50.34
N VAL A 378 3.66 -34.05 -50.10
CA VAL A 378 2.30 -34.56 -50.28
C VAL A 378 1.54 -33.65 -51.24
N SER A 379 1.29 -34.12 -52.46
CA SER A 379 0.82 -33.27 -53.56
C SER A 379 -0.68 -33.35 -53.89
N ARG A 380 -1.49 -34.25 -53.27
CA ARG A 380 -3.00 -34.23 -53.33
C ARG A 380 -3.79 -35.30 -52.54
N GLU A 381 -5.01 -34.90 -52.13
CA GLU A 381 -6.27 -35.60 -51.76
C GLU A 381 -6.50 -36.27 -50.40
N ARG A 382 -5.55 -36.99 -49.78
CA ARG A 382 -5.61 -37.38 -48.34
C ARG A 382 -4.42 -38.24 -47.93
N THR A 383 -3.61 -37.73 -47.01
CA THR A 383 -2.61 -38.53 -46.28
C THR A 383 -2.98 -38.60 -44.82
N GLN A 384 -3.11 -39.81 -44.30
CA GLN A 384 -3.40 -40.07 -42.89
C GLN A 384 -2.32 -40.98 -42.31
N VAL A 385 -1.65 -40.48 -41.27
CA VAL A 385 -0.84 -41.34 -40.38
C VAL A 385 -1.62 -41.46 -39.09
N LEU A 386 -2.08 -42.67 -38.80
CA LEU A 386 -2.89 -42.98 -37.63
C LEU A 386 -2.10 -43.91 -36.69
N PHE A 387 -2.02 -43.53 -35.43
CA PHE A 387 -1.51 -44.35 -34.34
C PHE A 387 -2.71 -44.75 -33.47
N ASP A 388 -3.10 -46.03 -33.51
CA ASP A 388 -4.29 -46.57 -32.82
C ASP A 388 -3.96 -47.04 -31.37
N ASP A 389 -5.02 -47.34 -30.61
CA ASP A 389 -5.16 -47.37 -29.14
C ASP A 389 -4.19 -48.26 -28.33
N GLU A 390 -3.36 -49.10 -28.95
CA GLU A 390 -2.49 -50.03 -28.22
C GLU A 390 -0.98 -49.93 -28.52
N ALA A 391 -0.56 -48.93 -29.31
CA ALA A 391 0.85 -48.70 -29.67
C ALA A 391 1.71 -48.10 -28.53
N LYS A 392 1.93 -48.86 -27.43
CA LYS A 392 2.69 -48.46 -26.22
C LYS A 392 4.22 -48.54 -26.36
N GLY A 393 4.78 -47.85 -27.35
CA GLY A 393 6.22 -47.63 -27.46
C GLY A 393 6.72 -46.54 -26.49
N ASN A 394 7.94 -46.69 -25.93
CA ASN A 394 8.58 -45.64 -25.12
C ASN A 394 8.88 -44.34 -25.92
N ARG A 395 8.88 -44.45 -27.26
CA ARG A 395 8.98 -43.34 -28.23
C ARG A 395 8.11 -43.70 -29.45
N SER A 396 6.92 -43.11 -29.55
CA SER A 396 5.97 -43.28 -30.66
C SER A 396 5.80 -41.95 -31.37
N GLY A 397 5.97 -41.84 -32.69
CA GLY A 397 5.88 -40.50 -33.30
C GLY A 397 5.92 -40.44 -34.81
N PHE A 398 5.56 -39.24 -35.30
CA PHE A 398 5.80 -38.82 -36.68
C PHE A 398 7.01 -37.89 -36.67
N ALA A 399 8.09 -38.30 -37.32
CA ALA A 399 9.35 -37.56 -37.33
C ALA A 399 9.89 -37.37 -38.76
N ILE A 400 10.24 -36.14 -39.10
CA ILE A 400 10.97 -35.84 -40.34
C ILE A 400 12.22 -35.05 -39.98
N GLY A 401 13.39 -35.55 -40.37
CA GLY A 401 14.66 -34.94 -39.97
C GLY A 401 15.89 -35.55 -40.62
N GLY A 402 16.95 -34.76 -40.72
CA GLY A 402 18.24 -35.17 -41.29
C GLY A 402 19.40 -34.60 -40.47
N LEU A 403 20.56 -35.27 -40.52
CA LEU A 403 21.82 -34.79 -39.95
C LEU A 403 22.72 -34.37 -41.12
N THR A 404 23.12 -33.09 -41.15
CA THR A 404 23.98 -32.51 -42.19
C THR A 404 25.23 -31.90 -41.55
N GLY A 405 26.39 -32.08 -42.20
CA GLY A 405 27.69 -31.73 -41.62
C GLY A 405 28.04 -30.23 -41.59
N PHE A 406 27.58 -29.41 -42.55
CA PHE A 406 27.99 -28.00 -42.71
C PHE A 406 26.94 -27.16 -43.48
N LYS A 407 27.07 -25.82 -43.40
CA LYS A 407 26.21 -24.76 -44.01
C LYS A 407 25.35 -25.24 -45.19
N ALA A 408 24.04 -25.15 -45.08
CA ALA A 408 23.22 -24.92 -46.26
C ALA A 408 23.62 -23.54 -46.80
N ASP A 409 24.09 -23.46 -48.04
CA ASP A 409 24.12 -22.17 -48.72
C ASP A 409 22.71 -21.94 -49.24
N ASP A 410 22.18 -20.75 -48.95
CA ASP A 410 21.05 -19.97 -49.51
C ASP A 410 19.76 -20.62 -50.07
N ASP A 411 19.66 -21.93 -50.31
CA ASP A 411 18.50 -22.52 -50.98
C ASP A 411 17.63 -23.35 -50.03
N GLY A 412 16.40 -22.86 -49.84
CA GLY A 412 15.39 -23.30 -48.87
C GLY A 412 14.95 -24.75 -49.04
N LYS A 413 15.35 -25.60 -48.09
CA LYS A 413 14.89 -26.99 -48.00
C LYS A 413 13.72 -27.07 -47.03
N ASP A 414 12.54 -27.44 -47.51
CA ASP A 414 11.41 -27.74 -46.63
C ASP A 414 11.50 -29.20 -46.17
N TYR A 415 11.56 -29.39 -44.86
CA TYR A 415 11.56 -30.75 -44.28
C TYR A 415 10.20 -31.44 -44.48
N LEU A 416 9.11 -30.66 -44.55
CA LEU A 416 7.78 -31.14 -44.81
C LEU A 416 7.06 -30.13 -45.70
N SER A 417 6.63 -30.58 -46.89
CA SER A 417 5.81 -29.80 -47.82
C SER A 417 4.44 -30.46 -48.00
N VAL A 418 3.37 -29.74 -47.64
CA VAL A 418 1.99 -30.26 -47.65
C VAL A 418 1.10 -29.39 -48.54
N SER A 419 0.45 -30.03 -49.53
CA SER A 419 -0.50 -29.36 -50.43
C SER A 419 -2.00 -29.55 -50.05
N ARG A 420 -2.87 -28.98 -50.90
CA ARG A 420 -4.04 -28.15 -50.55
C ARG A 420 -5.27 -28.76 -49.85
N GLU A 421 -5.43 -30.07 -49.69
CA GLU A 421 -6.79 -30.60 -49.40
C GLU A 421 -6.99 -31.27 -48.02
N ARG A 422 -6.08 -32.13 -47.53
CA ARG A 422 -6.10 -32.64 -46.12
C ARG A 422 -4.90 -33.55 -45.83
N THR A 423 -4.01 -33.14 -44.94
CA THR A 423 -3.02 -34.03 -44.31
C THR A 423 -3.32 -34.11 -42.82
N GLN A 424 -3.49 -35.31 -42.28
CA GLN A 424 -3.75 -35.52 -40.86
C GLN A 424 -2.72 -36.48 -40.27
N VAL A 425 -2.08 -36.02 -39.20
CA VAL A 425 -1.33 -36.87 -38.29
C VAL A 425 -2.14 -36.92 -37.01
N LEU A 426 -2.76 -38.06 -36.72
CA LEU A 426 -3.58 -38.23 -35.53
C LEU A 426 -2.81 -39.06 -34.49
N PHE A 427 -2.79 -38.55 -33.26
CA PHE A 427 -2.33 -39.27 -32.07
C PHE A 427 -3.54 -39.38 -31.14
N ASP A 428 -3.99 -40.59 -30.83
CA ASP A 428 -5.03 -40.75 -29.82
C ASP A 428 -4.50 -40.41 -28.41
N ASP A 429 -5.37 -39.93 -27.53
CA ASP A 429 -5.05 -39.39 -26.20
C ASP A 429 -4.45 -40.47 -25.26
N GLU A 430 -4.68 -41.75 -25.56
CA GLU A 430 -4.17 -42.91 -24.81
C GLU A 430 -2.79 -43.42 -25.32
N ALA A 431 -2.33 -42.97 -26.50
CA ALA A 431 -1.05 -43.36 -27.12
C ALA A 431 0.19 -42.58 -26.62
N LYS A 432 0.19 -42.13 -25.35
CA LYS A 432 1.26 -41.29 -24.75
C LYS A 432 2.39 -42.13 -24.14
N GLY A 433 3.37 -42.51 -24.96
CA GLY A 433 4.70 -42.86 -24.48
C GLY A 433 5.45 -41.65 -23.92
N ASN A 434 6.50 -41.88 -23.11
CA ASN A 434 7.29 -40.83 -22.44
C ASN A 434 7.88 -39.73 -23.36
N ARG A 435 7.93 -39.96 -24.68
CA ARG A 435 8.29 -38.98 -25.72
C ARG A 435 7.51 -39.25 -27.00
N SER A 436 6.18 -39.25 -26.93
CA SER A 436 5.33 -39.29 -28.12
C SER A 436 5.07 -37.89 -28.68
N GLY A 437 5.01 -37.73 -30.01
CA GLY A 437 4.67 -36.44 -30.63
C GLY A 437 4.97 -36.32 -32.12
N PHE A 438 4.67 -35.13 -32.65
CA PHE A 438 5.03 -34.67 -33.99
C PHE A 438 6.32 -33.85 -33.90
N ALA A 439 7.36 -34.25 -34.64
CA ALA A 439 8.63 -33.56 -34.65
C ALA A 439 9.13 -33.36 -36.09
N ILE A 440 9.41 -32.11 -36.45
CA ILE A 440 10.15 -31.77 -37.65
C ILE A 440 11.40 -31.04 -37.21
N GLY A 441 12.58 -31.55 -37.57
CA GLY A 441 13.84 -30.91 -37.17
C GLY A 441 15.08 -31.65 -37.64
N GLY A 442 16.11 -30.88 -37.97
CA GLY A 442 17.47 -31.35 -38.26
C GLY A 442 18.45 -30.90 -37.18
N LEU A 443 19.50 -31.68 -36.95
CA LEU A 443 20.63 -31.24 -36.13
C LEU A 443 21.67 -30.66 -37.08
N THR A 444 21.81 -29.33 -37.11
CA THR A 444 22.91 -28.64 -37.80
C THR A 444 23.96 -28.25 -36.76
N GLY A 445 25.23 -28.18 -37.16
CA GLY A 445 26.34 -27.84 -36.25
C GLY A 445 26.31 -26.43 -35.67
N PHE A 446 25.39 -25.56 -36.09
CA PHE A 446 25.33 -24.14 -35.69
C PHE A 446 23.87 -23.64 -35.65
N LYS A 447 23.53 -22.80 -34.66
CA LYS A 447 22.23 -22.12 -34.55
C LYS A 447 22.10 -21.08 -35.68
N GLU A 448 21.11 -21.23 -36.55
CA GLU A 448 20.79 -20.25 -37.58
C GLU A 448 20.00 -19.06 -37.01
N GLY A 449 20.56 -17.87 -37.15
CA GLY A 449 19.82 -16.71 -37.63
C GLY A 449 20.41 -16.38 -39.01
N GLU A 450 19.55 -16.03 -39.97
CA GLU A 450 19.85 -15.46 -41.30
C GLU A 450 19.70 -16.32 -42.58
N SER A 451 19.16 -17.54 -42.58
CA SER A 451 18.80 -18.21 -43.87
C SER A 451 17.37 -18.76 -43.86
N GLY A 452 16.62 -18.51 -44.94
CA GLY A 452 15.17 -18.65 -45.07
C GLY A 452 14.61 -20.08 -45.15
N ALA A 453 15.20 -21.04 -44.43
CA ALA A 453 14.65 -22.39 -44.32
C ALA A 453 13.50 -22.43 -43.29
N SER A 454 12.28 -22.73 -43.74
CA SER A 454 11.15 -22.98 -42.86
C SER A 454 11.19 -24.43 -42.38
N PHE A 455 11.35 -24.66 -41.07
CA PHE A 455 11.19 -26.03 -40.51
C PHE A 455 9.79 -26.60 -40.74
N PHE A 456 8.81 -25.73 -41.03
CA PHE A 456 7.43 -26.07 -41.33
C PHE A 456 6.83 -24.93 -42.19
N ASP A 457 6.71 -25.14 -43.49
CA ASP A 457 6.00 -24.24 -44.39
C ASP A 457 4.60 -24.79 -44.71
N VAL A 458 3.59 -23.93 -44.61
CA VAL A 458 2.22 -24.21 -45.03
C VAL A 458 1.90 -23.19 -46.13
N THR A 459 2.35 -23.47 -47.35
CA THR A 459 2.04 -22.64 -48.52
C THR A 459 0.56 -22.75 -48.83
N THR A 460 -0.20 -21.70 -48.55
CA THR A 460 -1.58 -21.57 -49.01
C THR A 460 -1.63 -20.62 -50.20
N ASP A 461 -2.04 -21.11 -51.37
CA ASP A 461 -2.43 -20.24 -52.49
C ASP A 461 -3.81 -19.61 -52.24
N ALA A 462 -4.02 -19.08 -51.03
CA ALA A 462 -5.24 -18.39 -50.64
C ALA A 462 -5.26 -16.99 -51.28
N THR A 463 -5.49 -16.97 -52.60
CA THR A 463 -6.11 -15.84 -53.30
C THR A 463 -7.61 -15.78 -53.02
N GLY A 464 -8.19 -16.85 -52.48
CA GLY A 464 -9.52 -16.83 -51.88
C GLY A 464 -9.49 -16.17 -50.51
N ILE A 465 -10.46 -15.29 -50.25
CA ILE A 465 -10.78 -14.81 -48.90
C ILE A 465 -11.08 -16.06 -48.07
N ILE A 466 -10.18 -16.39 -47.14
CA ILE A 466 -10.39 -17.46 -46.16
C ILE A 466 -11.56 -17.01 -45.28
N ASP A 467 -12.58 -17.87 -45.09
CA ASP A 467 -13.68 -17.59 -44.17
C ASP A 467 -13.11 -17.50 -42.73
N PRO A 468 -13.04 -16.30 -42.13
CA PRO A 468 -12.44 -16.09 -40.82
C PRO A 468 -13.35 -16.54 -39.67
N ALA A 469 -14.60 -16.94 -39.97
CA ALA A 469 -15.59 -17.32 -38.97
C ALA A 469 -15.35 -18.72 -38.37
N GLU A 470 -14.40 -19.49 -38.89
CA GLU A 470 -14.08 -20.81 -38.36
C GLU A 470 -12.98 -20.76 -37.29
N ASN A 471 -13.16 -21.57 -36.23
CA ASN A 471 -12.14 -21.75 -35.19
C ASN A 471 -10.89 -22.42 -35.79
N ARG A 472 -9.78 -21.69 -35.91
CA ARG A 472 -8.55 -22.20 -36.54
C ARG A 472 -7.30 -21.69 -35.83
N VAL A 473 -6.19 -22.42 -35.98
CA VAL A 473 -4.84 -21.88 -35.78
C VAL A 473 -4.33 -21.51 -37.17
N LEU A 474 -4.10 -20.23 -37.42
CA LEU A 474 -3.77 -19.67 -38.73
C LEU A 474 -2.50 -18.82 -38.63
N TRP A 475 -1.48 -19.23 -39.37
CA TRP A 475 -0.42 -18.32 -39.78
C TRP A 475 -0.89 -17.53 -41.00
N TYR A 476 -0.85 -16.19 -40.95
CA TYR A 476 -1.19 -15.31 -42.07
C TYR A 476 0.09 -14.68 -42.68
N PRO A 477 0.71 -15.31 -43.70
CA PRO A 477 2.05 -14.95 -44.15
C PRO A 477 2.14 -13.52 -44.71
N LYS A 478 1.13 -13.06 -45.44
CA LYS A 478 1.11 -11.72 -46.06
C LYS A 478 1.24 -10.58 -45.04
N ARG A 479 0.85 -10.83 -43.79
CA ARG A 479 0.96 -9.87 -42.68
C ARG A 479 1.98 -10.31 -41.63
N ASN A 480 2.66 -11.45 -41.79
CA ASN A 480 3.51 -12.05 -40.75
C ASN A 480 2.78 -12.16 -39.39
N SER A 481 1.51 -12.57 -39.40
CA SER A 481 0.61 -12.51 -38.24
C SER A 481 0.14 -13.90 -37.80
N PHE A 482 0.08 -14.11 -36.48
CA PHE A 482 -0.42 -15.35 -35.88
C PHE A 482 -1.82 -15.15 -35.30
N LEU A 483 -2.78 -15.89 -35.82
CA LEU A 483 -4.20 -15.79 -35.48
C LEU A 483 -4.69 -17.14 -34.97
N THR A 484 -5.34 -17.18 -33.81
CA THR A 484 -5.89 -18.42 -33.27
C THR A 484 -7.27 -18.22 -32.64
N GLY A 485 -8.16 -19.21 -32.78
CA GLY A 485 -9.56 -19.10 -32.40
C GLY A 485 -10.43 -18.54 -33.54
N ASN A 486 -11.46 -17.77 -33.19
CA ASN A 486 -12.31 -17.05 -34.14
C ASN A 486 -11.85 -15.58 -34.15
N VAL A 487 -11.20 -15.15 -35.23
CA VAL A 487 -10.66 -13.78 -35.35
C VAL A 487 -11.47 -13.05 -36.42
N LEU A 488 -11.97 -11.84 -36.11
CA LEU A 488 -12.80 -11.08 -37.05
C LEU A 488 -11.91 -10.38 -38.09
N ILE A 489 -11.88 -10.91 -39.32
CA ILE A 489 -11.19 -10.32 -40.46
C ILE A 489 -12.22 -9.75 -41.44
N GLU A 490 -12.42 -8.43 -41.43
CA GLU A 490 -13.35 -7.74 -42.36
C GLU A 490 -12.72 -7.54 -43.75
N SER A 491 -11.41 -7.33 -43.80
CA SER A 491 -10.62 -7.16 -45.00
C SER A 491 -9.15 -7.52 -44.73
N PRO A 492 -8.31 -7.74 -45.76
CA PRO A 492 -6.88 -7.93 -45.55
C PRO A 492 -6.20 -6.82 -44.74
N ASP A 493 -6.70 -5.58 -44.81
CA ASP A 493 -6.21 -4.40 -44.08
C ASP A 493 -6.70 -4.33 -42.62
N SER A 494 -7.60 -5.25 -42.23
CA SER A 494 -8.13 -5.34 -40.87
C SER A 494 -7.26 -6.20 -39.94
N VAL A 495 -6.11 -6.68 -40.43
CA VAL A 495 -5.09 -7.42 -39.66
C VAL A 495 -3.77 -6.68 -39.73
N GLY A 496 -3.21 -6.34 -38.57
CA GLY A 496 -1.93 -5.67 -38.45
C GLY A 496 -0.75 -6.54 -38.87
N VAL A 497 0.27 -5.90 -39.45
CA VAL A 497 1.55 -6.57 -39.75
C VAL A 497 2.25 -6.97 -38.45
N ASN A 498 2.86 -8.15 -38.37
CA ASN A 498 3.52 -8.67 -37.16
C ASN A 498 2.60 -8.76 -35.93
N SER A 499 1.28 -8.90 -36.14
CA SER A 499 0.29 -8.90 -35.06
C SER A 499 -0.02 -10.30 -34.52
N PHE A 500 -0.53 -10.37 -33.29
CA PHE A 500 -0.95 -11.61 -32.63
C PHE A 500 -2.39 -11.51 -32.13
N SER A 501 -3.29 -12.40 -32.59
CA SER A 501 -4.68 -12.43 -32.11
C SER A 501 -5.08 -13.81 -31.59
N THR A 502 -5.73 -13.87 -30.43
CA THR A 502 -6.32 -15.10 -29.88
C THR A 502 -7.67 -14.84 -29.21
N GLY A 503 -8.61 -15.76 -29.37
CA GLY A 503 -9.90 -15.75 -28.68
C GLY A 503 -11.09 -15.84 -29.63
N TYR A 504 -12.23 -15.29 -29.23
CA TYR A 504 -13.46 -15.29 -30.04
C TYR A 504 -13.80 -13.86 -30.46
N GLN A 505 -13.93 -13.61 -31.76
CA GLN A 505 -14.08 -12.30 -32.36
C GLN A 505 -13.02 -11.26 -31.93
N SER A 506 -11.80 -11.72 -31.61
CA SER A 506 -10.67 -10.82 -31.32
C SER A 506 -10.17 -10.13 -32.59
N LYS A 507 -9.54 -8.94 -32.45
CA LYS A 507 -9.09 -8.11 -33.58
C LYS A 507 -7.78 -7.37 -33.27
N SER A 508 -6.70 -7.69 -33.98
CA SER A 508 -5.43 -6.94 -33.95
C SER A 508 -5.24 -6.20 -35.28
N ILE A 509 -5.58 -4.91 -35.32
CA ILE A 509 -5.55 -4.07 -36.53
C ILE A 509 -4.21 -3.33 -36.66
N GLY A 510 -3.69 -2.81 -35.55
CA GLY A 510 -2.45 -2.03 -35.58
C GLY A 510 -1.23 -2.90 -35.87
N GLN A 511 -0.18 -2.32 -36.43
CA GLN A 511 1.09 -3.02 -36.66
C GLN A 511 1.69 -3.43 -35.31
N TYR A 512 2.27 -4.62 -35.22
CA TYR A 512 2.84 -5.18 -33.98
C TYR A 512 1.85 -5.31 -32.81
N SER A 513 0.54 -5.21 -33.08
CA SER A 513 -0.50 -5.22 -32.04
C SER A 513 -0.87 -6.63 -31.56
N GLN A 514 -1.43 -6.71 -30.36
CA GLN A 514 -1.76 -7.96 -29.68
C GLN A 514 -3.17 -7.93 -29.08
N ALA A 515 -4.08 -8.78 -29.54
CA ALA A 515 -5.44 -8.90 -28.99
C ALA A 515 -5.69 -10.31 -28.44
N MET A 516 -6.10 -10.43 -27.17
CA MET A 516 -6.31 -11.71 -26.49
C MET A 516 -7.62 -11.72 -25.68
N GLY A 517 -8.64 -12.44 -26.12
CA GLY A 517 -9.91 -12.55 -25.39
C GLY A 517 -11.16 -12.59 -26.27
N TYR A 518 -12.33 -12.56 -25.62
CA TYR A 518 -13.63 -12.43 -26.29
C TYR A 518 -13.83 -10.97 -26.73
N GLU A 519 -14.02 -10.71 -28.03
CA GLU A 519 -14.24 -9.38 -28.61
C GLU A 519 -13.18 -8.33 -28.20
N SER A 520 -11.93 -8.75 -27.93
CA SER A 520 -10.83 -7.81 -27.66
C SER A 520 -10.34 -7.15 -28.95
N ALA A 521 -9.96 -5.88 -28.88
CA ALA A 521 -9.52 -5.11 -30.04
C ALA A 521 -8.27 -4.25 -29.75
N ALA A 522 -7.14 -4.60 -30.38
CA ALA A 522 -5.92 -3.80 -30.39
C ALA A 522 -5.83 -3.07 -31.75
N ARG A 523 -6.15 -1.78 -31.77
CA ARG A 523 -6.31 -0.98 -33.00
C ARG A 523 -5.13 -0.08 -33.34
N GLY A 524 -4.43 0.44 -32.33
CA GLY A 524 -3.24 1.27 -32.55
C GLY A 524 -1.99 0.44 -32.81
N ASP A 525 -0.99 1.05 -33.42
CA ASP A 525 0.31 0.41 -33.63
C ASP A 525 0.97 0.13 -32.27
N TYR A 526 1.63 -1.02 -32.13
CA TYR A 526 2.23 -1.51 -30.88
C TYR A 526 1.26 -1.66 -29.70
N SER A 527 -0.06 -1.63 -29.95
CA SER A 527 -1.07 -1.71 -28.89
C SER A 527 -1.34 -3.13 -28.40
N THR A 528 -1.78 -3.27 -27.16
CA THR A 528 -2.12 -4.56 -26.55
C THR A 528 -3.48 -4.50 -25.87
N ALA A 529 -4.39 -5.40 -26.21
CA ALA A 529 -5.72 -5.53 -25.61
C ALA A 529 -5.98 -6.96 -25.10
N ILE A 530 -6.16 -7.13 -23.80
CA ILE A 530 -6.31 -8.43 -23.15
C ILE A 530 -7.55 -8.44 -22.26
N GLY A 531 -8.48 -9.36 -22.50
CA GLY A 531 -9.73 -9.50 -21.75
C GLY A 531 -10.98 -9.31 -22.60
N LYS A 532 -12.13 -9.67 -22.04
CA LYS A 532 -13.43 -9.57 -22.71
C LYS A 532 -13.75 -8.10 -23.05
N ASN A 533 -13.99 -7.78 -24.31
CA ASN A 533 -14.27 -6.42 -24.78
C ASN A 533 -13.17 -5.38 -24.46
N ALA A 534 -11.93 -5.82 -24.19
CA ALA A 534 -10.82 -4.91 -23.96
C ALA A 534 -10.46 -4.18 -25.25
N VAL A 535 -10.24 -2.87 -25.20
CA VAL A 535 -9.94 -2.04 -26.39
C VAL A 535 -8.74 -1.14 -26.15
N ALA A 536 -7.73 -1.30 -27.00
CA ALA A 536 -6.56 -0.42 -27.07
C ALA A 536 -6.61 0.32 -28.43
N ASN A 537 -7.10 1.56 -28.43
CA ASN A 537 -7.50 2.28 -29.66
C ASN A 537 -6.36 3.06 -30.33
N SER A 538 -5.31 3.42 -29.59
CA SER A 538 -4.26 4.35 -30.03
C SER A 538 -2.87 3.72 -29.94
N ASP A 539 -1.87 4.35 -30.55
CA ASP A 539 -0.52 3.80 -30.62
C ASP A 539 0.09 3.63 -29.22
N ASN A 540 0.85 2.55 -29.03
CA ASN A 540 1.44 2.10 -27.74
C ASN A 540 0.43 1.94 -26.59
N SER A 541 -0.88 1.94 -26.86
CA SER A 541 -1.88 1.83 -25.80
C SER A 541 -2.02 0.39 -25.27
N PHE A 542 -2.28 0.26 -23.97
CA PHE A 542 -2.36 -1.04 -23.29
C PHE A 542 -3.66 -1.15 -22.49
N ALA A 543 -4.53 -2.08 -22.86
CA ALA A 543 -5.78 -2.38 -22.17
C ALA A 543 -5.78 -3.81 -21.61
N PHE A 544 -6.00 -3.98 -20.32
CA PHE A 544 -6.06 -5.29 -19.65
C PHE A 544 -7.27 -5.37 -18.70
N GLY A 545 -8.23 -6.26 -18.97
CA GLY A 545 -9.42 -6.48 -18.15
C GLY A 545 -10.74 -6.43 -18.94
N GLU A 546 -11.83 -6.96 -18.37
CA GLU A 546 -13.16 -6.87 -19.02
C GLU A 546 -13.54 -5.39 -19.22
N ASP A 547 -13.89 -5.00 -20.44
CA ASP A 547 -14.29 -3.64 -20.83
C ASP A 547 -13.23 -2.55 -20.56
N ALA A 548 -11.96 -2.92 -20.36
CA ALA A 548 -10.85 -1.96 -20.23
C ALA A 548 -10.64 -1.20 -21.55
N ARG A 549 -10.46 0.13 -21.49
CA ARG A 549 -10.36 1.02 -22.65
C ARG A 549 -9.18 1.97 -22.55
N ALA A 550 -8.11 1.70 -23.30
CA ALA A 550 -6.99 2.60 -23.48
C ALA A 550 -7.19 3.37 -24.80
N GLN A 551 -7.58 4.64 -24.71
CA GLN A 551 -7.97 5.47 -25.86
C GLN A 551 -6.95 6.56 -26.21
N GLY A 552 -6.10 6.98 -25.26
CA GLY A 552 -4.99 7.89 -25.55
C GLY A 552 -3.78 7.18 -26.14
N GLU A 553 -2.97 7.88 -26.93
CA GLU A 553 -1.62 7.38 -27.30
C GLU A 553 -0.76 7.23 -26.03
N ASP A 554 0.06 6.18 -25.97
CA ASP A 554 0.85 5.80 -24.79
C ASP A 554 0.00 5.59 -23.50
N SER A 555 -1.30 5.30 -23.60
CA SER A 555 -2.19 5.17 -22.43
C SER A 555 -2.31 3.73 -21.91
N TYR A 556 -2.56 3.60 -20.61
CA TYR A 556 -2.66 2.30 -19.91
C TYR A 556 -3.96 2.20 -19.13
N ALA A 557 -4.81 1.24 -19.48
CA ALA A 557 -6.07 0.94 -18.79
C ALA A 557 -6.04 -0.50 -18.24
N ILE A 558 -5.98 -0.67 -16.92
CA ILE A 558 -5.83 -1.98 -16.27
C ILE A 558 -6.92 -2.20 -15.21
N GLY A 559 -7.78 -3.18 -15.46
CA GLY A 559 -8.87 -3.63 -14.61
C GLY A 559 -10.25 -3.43 -15.24
N ARG A 560 -11.29 -4.02 -14.63
CA ARG A 560 -12.63 -4.08 -15.22
C ARG A 560 -13.22 -2.68 -15.41
N GLY A 561 -13.50 -2.31 -16.66
CA GLY A 561 -14.05 -1.01 -17.07
C GLY A 561 -13.07 0.17 -16.97
N ALA A 562 -11.81 -0.06 -16.60
CA ALA A 562 -10.81 1.01 -16.49
C ALA A 562 -10.70 1.77 -17.82
N THR A 563 -10.69 3.10 -17.78
CA THR A 563 -10.68 3.93 -18.99
C THR A 563 -9.59 5.00 -18.91
N ALA A 564 -8.63 4.94 -19.83
CA ALA A 564 -7.55 5.92 -19.98
C ALA A 564 -7.72 6.66 -21.31
N GLU A 565 -8.20 7.91 -21.28
CA GLU A 565 -8.53 8.71 -22.47
C GLU A 565 -7.45 9.70 -22.87
N GLY A 566 -6.72 10.25 -21.89
CA GLY A 566 -5.69 11.26 -22.15
C GLY A 566 -4.40 10.67 -22.73
N TYR A 567 -3.62 11.51 -23.42
CA TYR A 567 -2.26 11.17 -23.86
C TYR A 567 -1.39 10.79 -22.66
N ARG A 568 -0.69 9.64 -22.71
CA ARG A 568 0.16 9.13 -21.61
C ARG A 568 -0.59 9.01 -20.27
N SER A 569 -1.88 8.70 -20.30
CA SER A 569 -2.70 8.54 -19.10
C SER A 569 -2.70 7.10 -18.56
N PHE A 570 -2.89 6.95 -17.25
CA PHE A 570 -2.90 5.66 -16.55
C PHE A 570 -4.17 5.51 -15.72
N ALA A 571 -5.03 4.55 -16.05
CA ALA A 571 -6.20 4.18 -15.27
C ALA A 571 -6.05 2.74 -14.76
N ILE A 572 -5.86 2.55 -13.45
CA ILE A 572 -5.61 1.23 -12.85
C ILE A 572 -6.60 1.00 -11.70
N GLY A 573 -7.33 -0.12 -11.77
CA GLY A 573 -8.34 -0.51 -10.80
C GLY A 573 -9.56 -1.11 -11.47
N SER A 574 -10.53 -1.57 -10.69
CA SER A 574 -11.74 -2.23 -11.19
C SER A 574 -12.97 -1.43 -10.78
N ALA A 575 -14.02 -1.50 -11.60
CA ALA A 575 -15.37 -1.32 -11.08
C ALA A 575 -15.57 -2.31 -9.93
N GLY A 576 -15.96 -1.83 -8.76
CA GLY A 576 -16.20 -2.66 -7.59
C GLY A 576 -17.62 -2.50 -7.07
N VAL A 577 -17.93 -3.26 -6.03
CA VAL A 577 -19.21 -3.22 -5.32
C VAL A 577 -18.87 -2.94 -3.86
N ASN A 578 -19.46 -1.89 -3.26
CA ASN A 578 -19.22 -1.61 -1.84
C ASN A 578 -19.91 -2.69 -0.97
N SER A 579 -19.69 -2.64 0.35
CA SER A 579 -20.31 -3.56 1.33
C SER A 579 -21.85 -3.53 1.35
N GLU A 580 -22.46 -2.57 0.68
CA GLU A 580 -23.91 -2.36 0.57
C GLU A 580 -24.47 -2.81 -0.79
N GLY A 581 -23.65 -3.38 -1.68
CA GLY A 581 -24.09 -3.84 -2.99
C GLY A 581 -24.12 -2.76 -4.09
N MET A 582 -23.68 -1.54 -3.81
CA MET A 582 -23.65 -0.45 -4.79
C MET A 582 -22.42 -0.53 -5.68
N HIS A 583 -22.62 -0.54 -7.00
CA HIS A 583 -21.55 -0.43 -7.98
C HIS A 583 -20.89 0.94 -7.89
N THR A 584 -19.58 0.95 -7.69
CA THR A 584 -18.80 2.17 -7.94
C THR A 584 -18.51 2.29 -9.43
N LEU A 585 -18.21 3.52 -9.86
CA LEU A 585 -17.67 3.74 -11.19
C LEU A 585 -16.30 3.02 -11.35
N PRO A 586 -15.91 2.65 -12.57
CA PRO A 586 -14.53 2.24 -12.86
C PRO A 586 -13.56 3.43 -12.75
N PRO A 587 -12.25 3.20 -12.63
CA PRO A 587 -11.27 4.27 -12.69
C PRO A 587 -11.25 4.93 -14.07
N LYS A 588 -11.09 6.25 -14.10
CA LYS A 588 -11.01 7.05 -15.33
C LYS A 588 -9.89 8.09 -15.27
N ALA A 589 -8.94 7.98 -16.18
CA ALA A 589 -7.88 8.96 -16.41
C ALA A 589 -8.16 9.69 -17.73
N ALA A 590 -8.82 10.85 -17.67
CA ALA A 590 -9.28 11.59 -18.84
C ALA A 590 -8.32 12.67 -19.32
N GLY A 591 -7.51 13.23 -18.41
CA GLY A 591 -6.56 14.29 -18.75
C GLY A 591 -5.25 13.75 -19.32
N ASP A 592 -4.56 14.54 -20.11
CA ASP A 592 -3.21 14.19 -20.57
C ASP A 592 -2.27 14.10 -19.38
N TYR A 593 -1.37 13.11 -19.39
CA TYR A 593 -0.43 12.81 -18.30
C TYR A 593 -1.10 12.53 -16.96
N SER A 594 -2.38 12.13 -16.96
CA SER A 594 -3.14 11.90 -15.73
C SER A 594 -3.03 10.46 -15.21
N PHE A 595 -3.23 10.31 -13.90
CA PHE A 595 -3.10 9.04 -13.20
C PHE A 595 -4.31 8.79 -12.31
N ALA A 596 -5.09 7.75 -12.57
CA ALA A 596 -6.24 7.31 -11.77
C ALA A 596 -6.02 5.90 -11.23
N PHE A 597 -5.77 5.77 -9.93
CA PHE A 597 -5.51 4.51 -9.24
C PHE A 597 -6.58 4.20 -8.19
N GLY A 598 -7.33 3.13 -8.38
CA GLY A 598 -8.32 2.65 -7.42
C GLY A 598 -9.76 2.70 -7.92
N GLN A 599 -10.64 2.04 -7.18
CA GLN A 599 -12.05 1.90 -7.51
C GLN A 599 -12.75 3.27 -7.60
N GLY A 600 -13.23 3.65 -8.78
CA GLY A 600 -13.88 4.95 -9.00
C GLY A 600 -12.96 6.16 -8.91
N ALA A 601 -11.64 5.97 -8.91
CA ALA A 601 -10.68 7.07 -8.98
C ALA A 601 -10.83 7.81 -10.32
N ARG A 602 -10.83 9.14 -10.29
CA ARG A 602 -11.06 9.99 -11.46
C ARG A 602 -10.01 11.08 -11.53
N ALA A 603 -9.14 11.02 -12.53
CA ALA A 603 -8.18 12.05 -12.85
C ALA A 603 -8.60 12.72 -14.16
N ILE A 604 -9.29 13.86 -14.06
CA ILE A 604 -10.06 14.43 -15.18
C ILE A 604 -9.28 15.48 -15.96
N ALA A 605 -8.45 16.28 -15.29
CA ALA A 605 -7.68 17.34 -15.93
C ALA A 605 -6.24 16.94 -16.25
N GLN A 606 -5.56 17.76 -17.06
CA GLN A 606 -4.16 17.57 -17.42
C GLN A 606 -3.27 17.45 -16.17
N GLY A 607 -2.41 16.44 -16.12
CA GLY A 607 -1.49 16.19 -15.01
C GLY A 607 -2.16 15.87 -13.68
N ALA A 608 -3.47 15.59 -13.67
CA ALA A 608 -4.20 15.26 -12.45
C ALA A 608 -3.80 13.88 -11.92
N TYR A 609 -3.70 13.75 -10.59
CA TYR A 609 -3.36 12.51 -9.91
C TYR A 609 -4.45 12.14 -8.91
N ALA A 610 -5.20 11.08 -9.16
CA ALA A 610 -6.23 10.56 -8.27
C ALA A 610 -5.87 9.14 -7.82
N MET A 611 -5.73 8.93 -6.52
CA MET A 611 -5.43 7.62 -5.94
C MET A 611 -6.33 7.35 -4.73
N GLY A 612 -7.01 6.21 -4.72
CA GLY A 612 -7.94 5.82 -3.68
C GLY A 612 -9.38 5.68 -4.16
N ILE A 613 -10.25 5.15 -3.30
CA ILE A 613 -11.64 4.86 -3.67
C ILE A 613 -12.41 6.17 -3.84
N SER A 614 -12.97 6.39 -5.03
CA SER A 614 -13.72 7.61 -5.37
C SER A 614 -12.93 8.91 -5.22
N ALA A 615 -11.59 8.87 -5.27
CA ALA A 615 -10.75 10.07 -5.33
C ALA A 615 -10.99 10.81 -6.66
N ASN A 616 -11.14 12.13 -6.64
CA ASN A 616 -11.50 12.91 -7.83
C ASN A 616 -10.65 14.18 -7.98
N ALA A 617 -9.68 14.13 -8.89
CA ALA A 617 -8.80 15.23 -9.24
C ALA A 617 -9.32 15.90 -10.53
N GLU A 618 -10.02 17.04 -10.38
CA GLU A 618 -10.67 17.79 -11.47
C GLU A 618 -9.91 19.06 -11.89
N GLY A 619 -9.05 19.60 -11.01
CA GLY A 619 -8.19 20.73 -11.33
C GLY A 619 -6.94 20.31 -12.13
N PRO A 620 -6.42 21.14 -13.06
CA PRO A 620 -5.15 20.87 -13.72
C PRO A 620 -4.02 20.74 -12.69
N TYR A 621 -3.15 19.75 -12.84
CA TYR A 621 -2.05 19.45 -11.92
C TYR A 621 -2.48 19.16 -10.47
N SER A 622 -3.76 18.85 -10.24
CA SER A 622 -4.28 18.60 -8.89
C SER A 622 -4.01 17.16 -8.43
N THR A 623 -3.94 16.97 -7.11
CA THR A 623 -3.68 15.67 -6.48
C THR A 623 -4.80 15.32 -5.50
N SER A 624 -5.47 14.18 -5.66
CA SER A 624 -6.48 13.63 -4.75
C SER A 624 -6.04 12.25 -4.26
N LEU A 625 -5.80 12.10 -2.95
CA LEU A 625 -5.32 10.85 -2.35
C LEU A 625 -6.22 10.40 -1.19
N GLY A 626 -6.86 9.23 -1.29
CA GLY A 626 -7.67 8.63 -0.23
C GLY A 626 -9.13 8.39 -0.61
N TYR A 627 -10.02 8.26 0.38
CA TYR A 627 -11.42 7.92 0.15
C TYR A 627 -12.26 9.18 -0.07
N GLY A 628 -12.90 9.29 -1.24
CA GLY A 628 -13.86 10.37 -1.55
C GLY A 628 -13.25 11.78 -1.55
N THR A 629 -11.93 11.89 -1.70
CA THR A 629 -11.24 13.19 -1.77
C THR A 629 -11.52 13.91 -3.09
N LYS A 630 -11.54 15.23 -3.07
CA LYS A 630 -11.84 16.07 -4.24
C LYS A 630 -10.89 17.25 -4.36
N SER A 631 -10.16 17.34 -5.47
CA SER A 631 -9.22 18.42 -5.78
C SER A 631 -9.65 19.15 -7.05
N ASN A 632 -10.44 20.22 -6.89
CA ASN A 632 -11.07 20.97 -7.98
C ASN A 632 -10.27 22.20 -8.40
N GLY A 633 -9.42 22.74 -7.53
CA GLY A 633 -8.55 23.87 -7.86
C GLY A 633 -7.34 23.45 -8.70
N GLU A 634 -6.87 24.36 -9.56
CA GLU A 634 -5.58 24.19 -10.24
C GLU A 634 -4.46 24.00 -9.21
N ALA A 635 -3.60 22.99 -9.41
CA ALA A 635 -2.52 22.62 -8.50
C ALA A 635 -2.96 22.40 -7.04
N SER A 636 -4.23 22.06 -6.80
CA SER A 636 -4.73 21.80 -5.45
C SER A 636 -4.44 20.36 -5.00
N THR A 637 -4.34 20.15 -3.68
CA THR A 637 -4.07 18.84 -3.09
C THR A 637 -5.14 18.49 -2.04
N ALA A 638 -5.82 17.35 -2.18
CA ALA A 638 -6.76 16.82 -1.21
C ALA A 638 -6.32 15.42 -0.77
N MET A 639 -6.08 15.21 0.54
CA MET A 639 -5.56 13.96 1.08
C MET A 639 -6.35 13.48 2.30
N GLY A 640 -6.72 12.20 2.37
CA GLY A 640 -7.38 11.56 3.50
C GLY A 640 -8.80 11.07 3.24
N TYR A 641 -9.75 11.40 4.10
CA TYR A 641 -11.15 10.93 4.04
C TYR A 641 -12.08 12.12 3.80
N MET A 642 -12.81 12.12 2.67
CA MET A 642 -13.81 13.13 2.33
C MET A 642 -13.29 14.59 2.40
N THR A 643 -12.03 14.83 2.00
CA THR A 643 -11.46 16.18 1.96
C THR A 643 -11.74 16.89 0.64
N PHE A 644 -11.82 18.23 0.67
CA PHE A 644 -12.17 19.05 -0.50
C PHE A 644 -11.26 20.27 -0.66
N ALA A 645 -10.40 20.26 -1.67
CA ALA A 645 -9.51 21.36 -2.05
C ALA A 645 -10.00 22.03 -3.34
N SER A 646 -10.75 23.12 -3.20
CA SER A 646 -11.37 23.85 -4.33
C SER A 646 -10.69 25.16 -4.71
N GLY A 647 -9.86 25.73 -3.83
CA GLY A 647 -9.03 26.89 -4.17
C GLY A 647 -7.85 26.50 -5.06
N GLY A 648 -7.42 27.38 -5.98
CA GLY A 648 -6.15 27.19 -6.71
C GLY A 648 -4.98 27.14 -5.74
N THR A 649 -4.03 26.23 -5.96
CA THR A 649 -2.88 25.93 -5.09
C THR A 649 -3.25 25.65 -3.63
N SER A 650 -4.49 25.21 -3.35
CA SER A 650 -4.97 24.94 -1.99
C SER A 650 -4.63 23.52 -1.53
N ILE A 651 -4.56 23.30 -0.22
CA ILE A 651 -4.22 22.01 0.38
C ILE A 651 -5.28 21.64 1.43
N ALA A 652 -5.97 20.51 1.28
CA ALA A 652 -6.92 19.96 2.25
C ALA A 652 -6.47 18.56 2.70
N MET A 653 -6.08 18.37 3.96
CA MET A 653 -5.57 17.09 4.47
C MET A 653 -6.27 16.63 5.76
N GLY A 654 -6.61 15.36 5.87
CA GLY A 654 -7.22 14.76 7.06
C GLY A 654 -8.61 14.19 6.82
N ASN A 655 -9.58 14.49 7.69
CA ASN A 655 -10.94 13.96 7.61
C ASN A 655 -11.95 15.09 7.52
N GLY A 656 -12.69 15.18 6.40
CA GLY A 656 -13.73 16.20 6.21
C GLY A 656 -13.22 17.64 6.13
N THR A 657 -11.95 17.86 5.80
CA THR A 657 -11.37 19.21 5.71
C THR A 657 -11.70 19.90 4.38
N VAL A 658 -11.86 21.22 4.40
CA VAL A 658 -12.23 22.03 3.23
C VAL A 658 -11.26 23.20 3.06
N ALA A 659 -10.54 23.24 1.95
CA ALA A 659 -9.68 24.37 1.56
C ALA A 659 -10.28 25.03 0.30
N SER A 660 -10.99 26.15 0.46
CA SER A 660 -11.69 26.84 -0.63
C SER A 660 -11.09 28.19 -1.01
N GLY A 661 -10.26 28.78 -0.15
CA GLY A 661 -9.47 29.95 -0.49
C GLY A 661 -8.32 29.62 -1.46
N GLY A 662 -8.00 30.52 -2.39
CA GLY A 662 -6.78 30.39 -3.20
C GLY A 662 -5.55 30.38 -2.30
N THR A 663 -4.63 29.44 -2.50
CA THR A 663 -3.42 29.24 -1.68
C THR A 663 -3.74 28.95 -0.20
N SER A 664 -4.94 28.47 0.13
CA SER A 664 -5.30 28.14 1.51
C SER A 664 -4.86 26.72 1.90
N THR A 665 -4.69 26.48 3.20
CA THR A 665 -4.34 25.17 3.76
C THR A 665 -5.31 24.78 4.88
N ALA A 666 -6.01 23.65 4.76
CA ALA A 666 -6.85 23.06 5.80
C ALA A 666 -6.31 21.68 6.20
N MET A 667 -6.01 21.46 7.48
CA MET A 667 -5.45 20.19 7.99
C MET A 667 -6.17 19.73 9.27
N GLY A 668 -6.45 18.43 9.41
CA GLY A 668 -6.98 17.82 10.63
C GLY A 668 -8.39 17.23 10.48
N TYR A 669 -9.29 17.48 11.43
CA TYR A 669 -10.66 16.95 11.43
C TYR A 669 -11.68 18.07 11.27
N SER A 670 -12.45 18.04 10.18
CA SER A 670 -13.54 18.98 9.89
C SER A 670 -13.13 20.47 9.91
N THR A 671 -11.90 20.79 9.52
CA THR A 671 -11.39 22.17 9.45
C THR A 671 -11.71 22.84 8.12
N THR A 672 -11.91 24.15 8.12
CA THR A 672 -12.24 24.93 6.92
C THR A 672 -11.31 26.14 6.76
N ALA A 673 -10.61 26.24 5.63
CA ALA A 673 -9.80 27.39 5.23
C ALA A 673 -10.39 28.06 3.97
N SER A 674 -11.23 29.07 4.16
CA SER A 674 -11.97 29.76 3.09
C SER A 674 -11.39 31.11 2.68
N GLY A 675 -10.59 31.75 3.54
CA GLY A 675 -9.86 32.96 3.17
C GLY A 675 -8.72 32.69 2.18
N GLY A 676 -8.47 33.62 1.26
CA GLY A 676 -7.29 33.53 0.38
C GLY A 676 -5.99 33.56 1.19
N ALA A 677 -5.05 32.66 0.90
CA ALA A 677 -3.81 32.44 1.66
C ALA A 677 -4.02 32.14 3.15
N SER A 678 -5.18 31.58 3.54
CA SER A 678 -5.49 31.27 4.94
C SER A 678 -5.05 29.85 5.34
N THR A 679 -4.79 29.63 6.63
CA THR A 679 -4.42 28.33 7.20
C THR A 679 -5.40 27.94 8.31
N ALA A 680 -5.98 26.73 8.28
CA ALA A 680 -6.82 26.15 9.32
C ALA A 680 -6.26 24.77 9.74
N MET A 681 -5.91 24.57 11.00
CA MET A 681 -5.34 23.30 11.49
C MET A 681 -6.01 22.84 12.79
N GLY A 682 -6.18 21.53 12.98
CA GLY A 682 -6.69 20.93 14.22
C GLY A 682 -8.09 20.32 14.08
N ILE A 683 -9.00 20.61 15.01
CA ILE A 683 -10.35 20.03 15.06
C ILE A 683 -11.37 21.15 14.92
N MET A 684 -12.21 21.10 13.88
CA MET A 684 -13.34 22.01 13.66
C MET A 684 -12.97 23.51 13.62
N THR A 685 -11.73 23.84 13.22
CA THR A 685 -11.24 25.22 13.11
C THR A 685 -11.66 25.89 11.79
N HIS A 686 -11.87 27.21 11.81
CA HIS A 686 -12.33 27.99 10.66
C HIS A 686 -11.42 29.20 10.42
N SER A 687 -10.70 29.22 9.30
CA SER A 687 -9.86 30.33 8.86
C SER A 687 -10.49 31.02 7.65
N ILE A 688 -11.25 32.08 7.93
CA ILE A 688 -12.14 32.77 6.98
C ILE A 688 -11.51 34.07 6.46
N GLY A 689 -10.67 34.73 7.28
CA GLY A 689 -9.99 35.96 6.86
C GLY A 689 -8.94 35.73 5.77
N GLN A 690 -8.77 36.71 4.88
CA GLN A 690 -7.63 36.70 3.96
C GLN A 690 -6.32 36.69 4.77
N SER A 691 -5.40 35.79 4.44
CA SER A 691 -4.13 35.59 5.14
C SER A 691 -4.27 35.27 6.64
N SER A 692 -5.42 34.75 7.08
CA SER A 692 -5.63 34.37 8.48
C SER A 692 -5.09 32.99 8.81
N THR A 693 -4.83 32.72 10.09
CA THR A 693 -4.43 31.40 10.60
C THR A 693 -5.32 31.02 11.79
N ALA A 694 -5.95 29.85 11.77
CA ALA A 694 -6.71 29.28 12.87
C ALA A 694 -6.14 27.90 13.25
N MET A 695 -5.71 27.70 14.49
CA MET A 695 -5.15 26.42 14.96
C MET A 695 -5.77 25.99 16.29
N GLY A 696 -5.92 24.68 16.51
CA GLY A 696 -6.40 24.09 17.76
C GLY A 696 -7.79 23.46 17.66
N GLU A 697 -8.69 23.74 18.61
CA GLU A 697 -10.04 23.17 18.67
C GLU A 697 -11.10 24.28 18.56
N VAL A 698 -11.95 24.22 17.53
CA VAL A 698 -13.10 25.13 17.34
C VAL A 698 -12.70 26.61 17.37
N THR A 699 -11.47 26.91 16.94
CA THR A 699 -10.97 28.28 16.78
C THR A 699 -11.43 28.89 15.46
N ILE A 700 -11.68 30.20 15.49
CA ILE A 700 -12.21 30.98 14.36
C ILE A 700 -11.31 32.20 14.17
N ALA A 701 -10.71 32.31 12.98
CA ALA A 701 -9.99 33.49 12.51
C ALA A 701 -10.76 34.10 11.33
N ASN A 702 -11.58 35.12 11.60
CA ASN A 702 -12.58 35.65 10.67
C ASN A 702 -12.31 37.10 10.21
N THR A 703 -11.18 37.68 10.60
CA THR A 703 -10.73 38.96 10.08
C THR A 703 -9.40 38.82 9.34
N LYS A 704 -9.15 39.74 8.40
CA LYS A 704 -7.92 39.76 7.59
C LYS A 704 -6.67 39.71 8.46
N ALA A 705 -5.73 38.81 8.13
CA ALA A 705 -4.45 38.60 8.80
C ALA A 705 -4.52 38.16 10.28
N MET A 706 -5.69 37.76 10.78
CA MET A 706 -5.84 37.29 12.16
C MET A 706 -5.17 35.94 12.36
N THR A 707 -4.46 35.76 13.47
CA THR A 707 -3.99 34.45 13.96
C THR A 707 -4.73 34.08 15.23
N ALA A 708 -5.49 32.98 15.22
CA ALA A 708 -6.20 32.43 16.36
C ALA A 708 -5.64 31.05 16.72
N ILE A 709 -5.29 30.84 17.99
CA ILE A 709 -4.80 29.54 18.50
C ILE A 709 -5.56 29.12 19.76
N GLY A 710 -5.46 27.85 20.17
CA GLY A 710 -6.04 27.34 21.42
C GLY A 710 -7.40 26.67 21.24
N SER A 711 -8.34 26.92 22.15
CA SER A 711 -9.69 26.32 22.13
C SER A 711 -10.78 27.38 22.22
N TYR A 712 -11.83 27.27 21.40
CA TYR A 712 -13.05 28.10 21.47
C TYR A 712 -12.78 29.59 21.73
N ASN A 713 -11.98 30.26 20.88
CA ASN A 713 -11.70 31.69 21.04
C ASN A 713 -12.97 32.53 20.84
N ASP A 714 -13.02 33.67 21.53
CA ASP A 714 -13.90 34.77 21.16
C ASP A 714 -13.28 35.48 19.94
N PHE A 715 -14.01 35.45 18.83
CA PHE A 715 -13.54 35.86 17.52
C PHE A 715 -14.00 37.25 17.10
N GLY A 716 -14.80 37.95 17.92
CA GLY A 716 -15.22 39.32 17.64
C GLY A 716 -16.00 39.48 16.33
N THR A 717 -15.62 40.48 15.52
CA THR A 717 -16.28 40.90 14.29
C THR A 717 -15.95 40.00 13.10
N ASN A 718 -16.87 39.87 12.13
CA ASN A 718 -16.64 39.10 10.90
C ASN A 718 -16.32 40.04 9.72
N ARG A 719 -15.04 40.21 9.41
CA ARG A 719 -14.52 41.16 8.39
C ARG A 719 -13.34 40.54 7.63
N PRO A 720 -13.59 39.58 6.73
CA PRO A 720 -12.54 38.71 6.20
C PRO A 720 -11.51 39.41 5.30
N ASP A 721 -11.90 40.46 4.56
CA ASP A 721 -11.07 41.00 3.46
C ASP A 721 -10.51 42.40 3.71
N THR A 722 -10.92 43.07 4.80
CA THR A 722 -10.59 44.46 5.10
C THR A 722 -9.67 44.61 6.32
N TRP A 723 -8.73 45.55 6.25
CA TRP A 723 -7.92 45.94 7.41
C TRP A 723 -8.65 46.99 8.23
N GLU A 724 -9.10 46.62 9.43
CA GLU A 724 -9.68 47.54 10.42
C GLU A 724 -8.78 47.60 11.66
N PRO A 725 -8.29 48.77 12.09
CA PRO A 725 -7.40 48.89 13.27
C PRO A 725 -7.93 48.26 14.56
N ASP A 726 -9.25 48.21 14.74
CA ASP A 726 -9.89 47.67 15.95
C ASP A 726 -10.23 46.17 15.86
N ASP A 727 -9.93 45.50 14.74
CA ASP A 727 -10.07 44.05 14.63
C ASP A 727 -8.87 43.32 15.26
N PRO A 728 -9.05 42.08 15.75
CA PRO A 728 -7.94 41.26 16.25
C PRO A 728 -6.93 40.89 15.16
N ILE A 729 -5.63 40.96 15.48
CA ILE A 729 -4.54 40.37 14.69
C ILE A 729 -4.02 39.06 15.32
N PHE A 730 -4.10 38.92 16.65
CA PHE A 730 -3.69 37.71 17.35
C PHE A 730 -4.58 37.42 18.55
N VAL A 731 -5.02 36.16 18.68
CA VAL A 731 -5.90 35.70 19.76
C VAL A 731 -5.46 34.32 20.25
N ILE A 732 -5.45 34.15 21.58
CA ILE A 732 -5.30 32.85 22.23
C ILE A 732 -6.63 32.49 22.90
N GLY A 733 -7.34 31.50 22.38
CA GLY A 733 -8.58 30.96 22.94
C GLY A 733 -8.33 29.98 24.08
N ILE A 734 -9.14 30.10 25.13
CA ILE A 734 -9.20 29.19 26.30
C ILE A 734 -10.65 28.85 26.66
N GLY A 735 -11.56 28.95 25.70
CA GLY A 735 -12.96 28.63 25.91
C GLY A 735 -13.15 27.11 26.07
N LEU A 736 -14.27 26.74 26.69
CA LEU A 736 -14.62 25.35 27.02
C LEU A 736 -15.68 24.74 26.09
N SER A 737 -16.44 25.58 25.39
CA SER A 737 -17.49 25.18 24.45
C SER A 737 -17.88 26.36 23.55
N GLU A 738 -18.68 26.12 22.52
CA GLU A 738 -19.19 27.20 21.66
C GLU A 738 -19.98 28.27 22.42
N ALA A 739 -20.67 27.88 23.49
CA ALA A 739 -21.42 28.79 24.35
C ALA A 739 -20.54 29.54 25.36
N LEU A 740 -19.32 29.05 25.62
CA LEU A 740 -18.39 29.58 26.60
C LEU A 740 -17.04 29.91 25.93
N ARG A 741 -17.09 30.71 24.87
CA ARG A 741 -15.90 31.23 24.19
C ARG A 741 -15.19 32.24 25.09
N LYS A 742 -13.86 32.14 25.17
CA LYS A 742 -13.04 33.04 25.99
C LYS A 742 -11.64 33.15 25.40
N ASN A 743 -11.04 34.33 25.53
CA ASN A 743 -9.64 34.58 25.19
C ASN A 743 -8.78 34.66 26.46
N ALA A 744 -7.54 34.18 26.38
CA ALA A 744 -6.49 34.48 27.34
C ALA A 744 -5.78 35.79 26.96
N MET A 745 -5.73 36.11 25.67
CA MET A 745 -5.08 37.29 25.11
C MET A 745 -5.75 37.69 23.79
N THR A 746 -5.92 38.99 23.58
CA THR A 746 -6.38 39.60 22.33
C THR A 746 -5.44 40.75 21.96
N VAL A 747 -4.84 40.71 20.79
CA VAL A 747 -4.04 41.81 20.22
C VAL A 747 -4.82 42.37 19.05
N LEU A 748 -5.06 43.69 19.05
CA LEU A 748 -5.70 44.40 17.94
C LEU A 748 -4.67 44.86 16.91
N LYS A 749 -5.12 45.09 15.67
CA LYS A 749 -4.29 45.60 14.57
C LYS A 749 -3.68 46.98 14.84
N ASN A 750 -4.30 47.78 15.72
CA ASN A 750 -3.77 49.05 16.22
C ASN A 750 -2.67 48.91 17.30
N GLY A 751 -2.30 47.67 17.68
CA GLY A 751 -1.23 47.37 18.63
C GLY A 751 -1.67 47.31 20.09
N LYS A 752 -2.95 47.56 20.41
CA LYS A 752 -3.46 47.42 21.77
C LYS A 752 -3.63 45.96 22.16
N VAL A 753 -3.26 45.63 23.39
CA VAL A 753 -3.29 44.27 23.94
C VAL A 753 -4.28 44.19 25.10
N GLY A 754 -5.26 43.31 25.00
CA GLY A 754 -6.15 42.90 26.08
C GLY A 754 -5.75 41.52 26.60
N LEU A 755 -5.77 41.34 27.93
CA LEU A 755 -5.58 40.04 28.56
C LEU A 755 -6.90 39.53 29.16
N GLN A 756 -7.04 38.21 29.23
CA GLN A 756 -8.23 37.53 29.75
C GLN A 756 -9.52 38.00 29.05
N SER A 757 -10.51 38.46 29.81
CA SER A 757 -11.83 38.89 29.30
C SER A 757 -11.81 40.19 28.49
N VAL A 758 -10.66 40.86 28.36
CA VAL A 758 -10.55 42.10 27.58
C VAL A 758 -10.35 41.78 26.09
N THR A 759 -11.43 41.90 25.30
CA THR A 759 -11.39 41.73 23.84
C THR A 759 -11.32 43.05 23.05
N ALA A 760 -11.67 44.18 23.68
CA ALA A 760 -11.58 45.53 23.11
C ALA A 760 -10.72 46.45 24.00
N PRO A 761 -9.39 46.27 24.02
CA PRO A 761 -8.50 47.10 24.83
C PRO A 761 -8.55 48.58 24.42
N THR A 762 -8.71 49.48 25.40
CA THR A 762 -8.69 50.94 25.18
C THR A 762 -7.28 51.52 25.34
N TYR A 763 -6.44 50.87 26.14
CA TYR A 763 -5.03 51.20 26.39
C TYR A 763 -4.07 50.25 25.66
N ALA A 764 -2.78 50.62 25.59
CA ALA A 764 -1.75 49.79 24.97
C ALA A 764 -1.67 48.38 25.59
N LEU A 765 -1.80 48.28 26.92
CA LEU A 765 -2.06 47.05 27.65
C LEU A 765 -3.27 47.27 28.56
N HIS A 766 -4.29 46.44 28.43
CA HIS A 766 -5.52 46.50 29.24
C HIS A 766 -5.75 45.16 29.95
N LEU A 767 -5.75 45.22 31.28
CA LEU A 767 -6.10 44.12 32.17
C LEU A 767 -7.57 44.29 32.61
N PRO A 768 -8.33 43.20 32.81
CA PRO A 768 -9.70 43.34 33.24
C PRO A 768 -9.75 43.88 34.67
N ALA A 769 -10.70 44.79 34.92
CA ALA A 769 -10.86 45.40 36.22
C ALA A 769 -11.75 44.54 37.13
N THR A 770 -11.22 43.41 37.59
CA THR A 770 -11.91 42.45 38.48
C THR A 770 -11.27 42.38 39.86
N ALA A 771 -12.11 42.27 40.90
CA ALA A 771 -11.70 42.19 42.31
C ALA A 771 -10.94 40.91 42.69
N SER A 772 -11.02 39.87 41.86
CA SER A 772 -10.40 38.57 42.14
C SER A 772 -8.96 38.54 41.66
N ASP A 773 -8.08 37.98 42.50
CA ASP A 773 -6.65 37.76 42.19
C ASP A 773 -6.41 36.85 40.97
N ALA A 774 -7.47 36.24 40.41
CA ALA A 774 -7.40 35.31 39.28
C ALA A 774 -7.39 35.97 37.89
N GLU A 775 -7.83 37.22 37.73
CA GLU A 775 -8.06 37.78 36.38
C GLU A 775 -7.47 39.18 36.13
N GLY A 776 -7.20 40.03 37.13
CA GLY A 776 -7.04 41.47 36.88
C GLY A 776 -5.78 42.19 37.39
N ARG A 777 -4.88 41.52 38.11
CA ARG A 777 -3.70 42.18 38.71
C ARG A 777 -2.42 41.86 37.96
N ALA A 778 -1.75 42.87 37.41
CA ALA A 778 -0.37 42.73 36.98
C ALA A 778 0.57 42.85 38.17
N GLN A 779 1.42 41.84 38.37
CA GLN A 779 2.57 41.94 39.27
C GLN A 779 3.80 42.28 38.42
N ALA A 780 4.42 43.41 38.70
CA ALA A 780 5.72 43.77 38.14
C ALA A 780 6.74 43.80 39.28
N ASN A 781 7.86 43.11 39.11
CA ASN A 781 8.91 43.05 40.14
C ASN A 781 9.50 44.44 40.46
N ARG A 782 9.58 45.35 39.47
CA ARG A 782 10.01 46.74 39.65
C ARG A 782 9.53 47.59 38.47
N TRP A 783 8.99 48.77 38.74
CA TRP A 783 8.80 49.83 37.75
C TRP A 783 9.87 50.90 37.98
N ASP A 784 10.88 50.95 37.10
CA ASP A 784 11.92 51.96 37.21
C ASP A 784 11.43 53.30 36.63
N THR A 785 11.22 54.27 37.52
CA THR A 785 11.02 55.67 37.11
C THR A 785 12.40 56.32 36.97
N TYR A 786 12.85 56.54 35.74
CA TYR A 786 14.14 57.19 35.49
C TYR A 786 14.09 58.65 35.97
N SER A 787 14.98 59.01 36.90
CA SER A 787 15.12 60.35 37.47
C SER A 787 16.58 60.79 37.46
N ASP A 788 17.12 61.04 36.26
CA ASP A 788 18.51 61.48 36.03
C ASP A 788 18.57 62.99 35.71
N THR A 789 19.65 63.67 36.09
CA THR A 789 19.81 65.11 35.83
C THR A 789 19.94 65.43 34.33
N ARG A 790 20.46 64.49 33.52
CA ARG A 790 20.58 64.64 32.07
C ARG A 790 19.24 64.75 31.35
N ILE A 791 18.17 64.22 31.97
CA ILE A 791 16.80 64.28 31.46
C ILE A 791 15.93 65.32 32.20
N LYS A 792 16.53 66.18 33.06
CA LYS A 792 15.83 67.20 33.87
C LYS A 792 16.54 68.57 33.82
N SER A 793 15.99 69.51 33.06
CA SER A 793 16.45 70.91 32.98
C SER A 793 15.64 71.86 33.87
N ASN A 794 16.17 73.06 34.16
CA ASN A 794 15.49 74.14 34.89
C ASN A 794 14.91 73.77 36.27
N GLN A 795 15.71 73.09 37.10
CA GLN A 795 15.31 72.66 38.43
C GLN A 795 15.06 73.86 39.36
N GLN A 796 13.91 73.92 40.02
CA GLN A 796 13.50 75.00 40.94
C GLN A 796 12.94 74.42 42.25
N PRO A 797 13.04 75.14 43.38
CA PRO A 797 12.40 74.73 44.63
C PRO A 797 10.89 74.55 44.47
N ILE A 798 10.34 73.55 45.15
CA ILE A 798 8.90 73.25 45.11
C ILE A 798 8.13 74.37 45.80
N ARG A 799 7.09 74.89 45.13
CA ARG A 799 6.25 75.98 45.65
C ARG A 799 5.32 75.53 46.77
N TYR A 800 4.85 74.29 46.68
CA TYR A 800 3.90 73.67 47.60
C TYR A 800 4.58 73.11 48.86
N GLY A 801 3.88 73.07 49.98
CA GLY A 801 4.41 72.61 51.26
C GLY A 801 3.31 72.26 52.26
N LEU A 802 3.55 72.55 53.53
CA LEU A 802 2.66 72.17 54.62
C LEU A 802 1.27 72.81 54.49
N SER A 803 1.18 74.06 54.02
CA SER A 803 -0.09 74.75 53.83
C SER A 803 -1.02 74.04 52.84
N GLU A 804 -0.48 73.52 51.74
CA GLU A 804 -1.27 72.81 50.74
C GLU A 804 -1.64 71.42 51.21
N VAL A 805 -0.72 70.70 51.84
CA VAL A 805 -1.00 69.37 52.41
C VAL A 805 -2.12 69.43 53.44
N MET A 806 -2.14 70.47 54.29
CA MET A 806 -3.21 70.68 55.27
C MET A 806 -4.57 71.02 54.64
N ARG A 807 -4.61 71.44 53.37
CA ARG A 807 -5.84 71.69 52.61
C ARG A 807 -6.34 70.45 51.85
N MET A 808 -5.52 69.41 51.72
CA MET A 808 -5.93 68.16 51.06
C MET A 808 -6.93 67.42 51.93
N VAL A 809 -7.97 66.87 51.30
CA VAL A 809 -9.03 66.13 52.00
C VAL A 809 -9.05 64.68 51.50
N PRO A 810 -8.43 63.73 52.21
CA PRO A 810 -8.56 62.31 51.91
C PRO A 810 -10.02 61.87 52.08
N LYS A 811 -10.52 61.08 51.13
CA LYS A 811 -11.88 60.55 51.12
C LYS A 811 -11.89 59.05 50.93
N THR A 812 -12.89 58.40 51.50
CA THR A 812 -13.33 57.06 51.09
C THR A 812 -14.37 57.21 49.98
N TYR A 813 -14.30 56.38 48.95
CA TYR A 813 -15.25 56.38 47.84
C TYR A 813 -15.43 54.98 47.26
N PHE A 814 -16.49 54.78 46.46
CA PHE A 814 -16.61 53.59 45.62
C PHE A 814 -16.02 53.91 44.24
N TYR A 815 -14.96 53.20 43.87
CA TYR A 815 -14.32 53.30 42.56
C TYR A 815 -15.07 52.41 41.57
N HIS A 816 -15.63 53.02 40.54
CA HIS A 816 -16.40 52.34 39.50
C HIS A 816 -15.56 52.21 38.22
N ASN A 817 -15.72 51.08 37.52
CA ASN A 817 -15.13 50.91 36.20
C ASN A 817 -15.78 51.86 35.19
N SER A 818 -14.99 52.42 34.27
CA SER A 818 -15.49 53.27 33.20
C SER A 818 -15.05 52.73 31.83
N THR A 819 -15.94 52.91 30.84
CA THR A 819 -15.66 52.59 29.43
C THR A 819 -16.11 53.76 28.57
N THR A 820 -15.44 53.97 27.44
CA THR A 820 -15.85 54.98 26.46
C THR A 820 -16.50 54.27 25.29
N LYS A 821 -17.78 54.55 25.06
CA LYS A 821 -18.55 53.96 23.96
C LYS A 821 -19.37 55.07 23.30
N ASP A 822 -19.34 55.12 21.96
CA ASP A 822 -20.06 56.10 21.14
C ASP A 822 -19.78 57.57 21.52
N GLY A 823 -18.55 57.88 21.93
CA GLY A 823 -18.15 59.23 22.33
C GLY A 823 -18.69 59.68 23.69
N SER A 824 -19.14 58.75 24.55
CA SER A 824 -19.62 59.03 25.91
C SER A 824 -18.96 58.10 26.93
N ILE A 825 -18.70 58.62 28.14
CA ILE A 825 -18.21 57.83 29.28
C ILE A 825 -19.39 57.09 29.90
N ASN A 826 -19.31 55.76 29.96
CA ASN A 826 -20.24 54.89 30.65
C ASN A 826 -19.58 54.35 31.93
N ILE A 827 -20.20 54.61 33.08
CA ILE A 827 -19.72 54.17 34.40
C ILE A 827 -20.53 52.95 34.85
N SER A 828 -19.83 51.90 35.28
CA SER A 828 -20.41 50.67 35.81
C SER A 828 -21.18 50.94 37.10
N PRO A 829 -22.35 50.30 37.32
CA PRO A 829 -23.05 50.39 38.60
C PRO A 829 -22.27 49.73 39.75
N ASP A 830 -21.45 48.74 39.44
CA ASP A 830 -20.63 48.01 40.41
C ASP A 830 -19.34 48.79 40.70
N GLY A 831 -19.10 49.12 41.97
CA GLY A 831 -17.92 49.85 42.43
C GLY A 831 -17.31 49.23 43.69
N GLN A 832 -16.00 49.39 43.87
CA GLN A 832 -15.26 48.88 45.02
C GLN A 832 -14.88 50.01 45.97
N GLN A 833 -14.97 49.76 47.27
CA GLN A 833 -14.57 50.75 48.26
C GLN A 833 -13.06 50.97 48.22
N ASP A 834 -12.63 52.22 48.14
CA ASP A 834 -11.24 52.64 48.09
C ASP A 834 -11.04 53.97 48.82
N ILE A 835 -9.78 54.36 49.03
CA ILE A 835 -9.38 55.63 49.64
C ILE A 835 -8.51 56.44 48.67
N GLY A 836 -8.65 57.76 48.71
CA GLY A 836 -7.82 58.63 47.89
C GLY A 836 -8.20 60.10 47.98
N LEU A 837 -7.76 60.84 46.98
CA LEU A 837 -8.02 62.26 46.76
C LEU A 837 -8.82 62.43 45.46
N ILE A 838 -9.66 63.46 45.41
CA ILE A 838 -10.48 63.75 44.23
C ILE A 838 -9.71 64.69 43.30
N ALA A 839 -9.55 64.31 42.04
CA ALA A 839 -8.75 65.05 41.07
C ALA A 839 -9.21 66.51 40.89
N GLN A 840 -10.52 66.77 40.89
CA GLN A 840 -11.09 68.11 40.78
C GLN A 840 -10.76 68.97 42.01
N GLU A 841 -10.75 68.38 43.21
CA GLU A 841 -10.40 69.09 44.45
C GLU A 841 -8.90 69.36 44.49
N MET A 842 -8.10 68.40 44.05
CA MET A 842 -6.65 68.56 43.96
C MET A 842 -6.24 69.61 42.92
N TYR A 843 -7.03 69.83 41.88
CA TYR A 843 -6.74 70.85 40.88
C TYR A 843 -6.76 72.27 41.48
N GLU A 844 -7.61 72.50 42.47
CA GLU A 844 -7.72 73.78 43.19
C GLU A 844 -6.60 73.99 44.24
N ILE A 845 -5.87 72.92 44.59
CA ILE A 845 -4.81 72.95 45.60
C ILE A 845 -3.44 72.90 44.93
N ILE A 846 -3.22 71.89 44.07
CA ILE A 846 -1.98 71.62 43.33
C ILE A 846 -2.35 71.19 41.90
N PRO A 847 -2.54 72.13 40.96
CA PRO A 847 -2.94 71.81 39.59
C PRO A 847 -1.99 70.84 38.87
N GLU A 848 -0.69 70.88 39.14
CA GLU A 848 0.34 70.13 38.41
C GLU A 848 0.34 68.61 38.68
N VAL A 849 -0.34 68.17 39.74
CA VAL A 849 -0.55 66.74 40.01
C VAL A 849 -1.81 66.21 39.30
N VAL A 850 -2.60 67.08 38.68
CA VAL A 850 -3.85 66.72 38.04
C VAL A 850 -3.72 66.79 36.52
N SER A 851 -4.14 65.72 35.85
CA SER A 851 -4.28 65.69 34.41
C SER A 851 -5.72 66.02 34.05
N LYS A 852 -5.96 67.28 33.66
CA LYS A 852 -7.26 67.74 33.17
C LYS A 852 -7.45 67.37 31.68
N PRO A 853 -8.51 66.65 31.30
CA PRO A 853 -8.79 66.35 29.90
C PRO A 853 -9.31 67.59 29.15
N GLU A 854 -9.01 67.70 27.86
CA GLU A 854 -9.53 68.78 26.99
C GLU A 854 -11.05 68.67 26.77
N ASN A 855 -11.57 67.44 26.76
CA ASN A 855 -13.00 67.16 26.64
C ASN A 855 -13.45 66.17 27.73
N GLU A 856 -14.16 66.69 28.71
CA GLU A 856 -14.64 65.94 29.89
C GLU A 856 -15.75 64.92 29.57
N GLN A 857 -16.32 64.94 28.36
CA GLN A 857 -17.33 63.96 27.94
C GLN A 857 -16.75 62.62 27.49
N VAL A 858 -15.47 62.60 27.12
CA VAL A 858 -14.79 61.41 26.55
C VAL A 858 -13.60 60.92 27.36
N ALA A 859 -13.08 61.73 28.30
CA ALA A 859 -11.96 61.39 29.15
C ALA A 859 -12.19 61.84 30.61
N LEU A 860 -11.70 61.05 31.55
CA LEU A 860 -11.75 61.33 32.98
C LEU A 860 -10.54 62.15 33.45
N TRP A 861 -10.71 62.87 34.56
CA TRP A 861 -9.62 63.57 35.24
C TRP A 861 -8.68 62.55 35.90
N GLY A 862 -7.37 62.72 35.69
CA GLY A 862 -6.35 61.88 36.31
C GLY A 862 -5.64 62.57 37.48
N LEU A 863 -5.21 61.82 38.48
CA LEU A 863 -4.39 62.31 39.60
C LEU A 863 -3.07 61.52 39.68
N ALA A 864 -1.96 62.24 39.67
CA ALA A 864 -0.61 61.69 39.77
C ALA A 864 -0.13 61.70 41.23
N TYR A 865 -0.45 60.64 41.98
CA TYR A 865 -0.09 60.51 43.40
C TYR A 865 1.43 60.49 43.63
N ASP A 866 2.21 59.98 42.69
CA ASP A 866 3.68 59.98 42.74
C ASP A 866 4.26 61.41 42.81
N LYS A 867 3.62 62.37 42.14
CA LYS A 867 4.02 63.78 42.19
C LYS A 867 3.67 64.47 43.51
N LEU A 868 2.82 63.88 44.35
CA LEU A 868 2.55 64.38 45.70
C LEU A 868 3.69 64.05 46.67
N VAL A 869 4.48 63.01 46.41
CA VAL A 869 5.55 62.57 47.31
C VAL A 869 6.55 63.70 47.59
N PRO A 870 7.10 64.43 46.59
CA PRO A 870 7.99 65.56 46.86
C PRO A 870 7.33 66.71 47.63
N VAL A 871 6.02 66.92 47.45
CA VAL A 871 5.25 67.94 48.20
C VAL A 871 5.10 67.54 49.65
N LEU A 872 4.79 66.26 49.92
CA LEU A 872 4.72 65.71 51.27
C LEU A 872 6.08 65.77 51.97
N VAL A 873 7.18 65.47 51.25
CA VAL A 873 8.54 65.63 51.79
C VAL A 873 8.80 67.07 52.22
N LYS A 874 8.45 68.05 51.37
CA LYS A 874 8.60 69.48 51.70
C LYS A 874 7.71 69.89 52.88
N ALA A 875 6.47 69.40 52.95
CA ALA A 875 5.58 69.65 54.07
C ALA A 875 6.13 69.10 55.40
N ILE A 876 6.75 67.91 55.38
CA ILE A 876 7.40 67.34 56.57
C ILE A 876 8.61 68.17 56.99
N GLN A 877 9.41 68.67 56.03
CA GLN A 877 10.53 69.56 56.33
C GLN A 877 10.05 70.86 57.00
N GLU A 878 9.02 71.50 56.44
CA GLU A 878 8.42 72.71 57.02
C GLU A 878 7.78 72.43 58.40
N GLN A 879 7.17 71.26 58.59
CA GLN A 879 6.64 70.85 59.90
C GLN A 879 7.75 70.64 60.93
N GLN A 880 8.90 70.07 60.54
CA GLN A 880 10.05 69.90 61.42
C GLN A 880 10.60 71.25 61.88
N GLU A 881 10.65 72.25 61.01
CA GLU A 881 11.06 73.62 61.40
C GLU A 881 10.13 74.22 62.46
N VAL A 882 8.82 73.97 62.37
CA VAL A 882 7.85 74.41 63.39
C VAL A 882 8.09 73.70 64.73
N ILE A 883 8.34 72.38 64.70
CA ILE A 883 8.63 71.59 65.89
C ILE A 883 9.92 72.08 66.56
N ASP A 884 10.99 72.30 65.81
CA ASP A 884 12.27 72.78 66.34
C ASP A 884 12.11 74.16 67.00
N LYS A 885 11.31 75.05 66.38
CA LYS A 885 10.99 76.35 66.95
C LYS A 885 10.17 76.23 68.23
N GLN A 886 9.20 75.33 68.29
CA GLN A 886 8.42 75.05 69.50
C GLN A 886 9.28 74.49 70.61
N GLN A 887 10.19 73.56 70.30
CA GLN A 887 11.14 72.99 71.25
C GLN A 887 12.05 74.06 71.84
N GLY A 888 12.60 74.96 71.01
CA GLY A 888 13.39 76.09 71.50
C GLY A 888 12.60 77.07 72.39
N MET A 889 11.30 77.28 72.12
CA MET A 889 10.43 78.04 73.01
C MET A 889 10.22 77.33 74.35
N ILE A 890 10.02 76.01 74.34
CA ILE A 890 9.87 75.19 75.56
C ILE A 890 11.15 75.25 76.41
N GLU A 891 12.33 75.11 75.81
CA GLU A 891 13.62 75.20 76.51
C GLU A 891 13.83 76.58 77.16
N ASN A 892 13.50 77.66 76.45
CA ASN A 892 13.55 79.02 77.01
C ASN A 892 12.56 79.19 78.18
N GLN A 893 11.36 78.62 78.07
CA GLN A 893 10.34 78.69 79.12
C GLN A 893 10.73 77.86 80.36
N GLN A 894 11.37 76.71 80.16
CA GLN A 894 11.96 75.91 81.24
C GLN A 894 13.08 76.67 81.97
N LYS A 895 13.96 77.35 81.23
CA LYS A 895 15.03 78.17 81.82
C LYS A 895 14.47 79.31 82.67
N LEU A 896 13.46 80.04 82.17
CA LEU A 896 12.79 81.10 82.92
C LEU A 896 12.14 80.57 84.20
N THR A 897 11.52 79.40 84.14
CA THR A 897 10.90 78.76 85.30
C THR A 897 11.93 78.35 86.35
N GLN A 898 13.10 77.85 85.94
CA GLN A 898 14.22 77.56 86.85
C GLN A 898 14.77 78.83 87.51
N GLU A 899 14.90 79.93 86.77
CA GLU A 899 15.33 81.22 87.31
C GLU A 899 14.34 81.75 88.36
N GLN A 900 13.03 81.69 88.07
CA GLN A 900 11.97 82.04 89.03
C GLN A 900 11.99 81.15 90.27
N GLN A 901 12.22 79.84 90.11
CA GLN A 901 12.31 78.90 91.23
C GLN A 901 13.52 79.22 92.13
N SER A 902 14.67 79.55 91.54
CA SER A 902 15.87 79.98 92.28
C SER A 902 15.61 81.28 93.07
N GLU A 903 14.86 82.20 92.49
CA GLU A 903 14.48 83.45 93.17
C GLU A 903 13.50 83.21 94.33
N ILE A 904 12.52 82.32 94.15
CA ILE A 904 11.62 81.87 95.22
C ILE A 904 12.41 81.22 96.37
N ASP A 905 13.39 80.36 96.05
CA ASP A 905 14.19 79.68 97.08
C ASP A 905 15.09 80.67 97.84
N LYS A 906 15.65 81.68 97.18
CA LYS A 906 16.34 82.80 97.84
C LYS A 906 15.41 83.60 98.77
N LEU A 907 14.18 83.86 98.34
CA LEU A 907 13.17 84.55 99.15
C LEU A 907 12.75 83.71 100.36
N LYS A 908 12.58 82.39 100.20
CA LYS A 908 12.33 81.47 101.32
C LYS A 908 13.49 81.48 102.31
N GLN A 909 14.73 81.45 101.83
CA GLN A 909 15.92 81.51 102.69
C GLN A 909 15.97 82.82 103.48
N LYS A 910 15.69 83.96 102.84
CA LYS A 910 15.55 85.25 103.52
C LYS A 910 14.42 85.23 104.55
N ASN A 911 13.32 84.55 104.29
CA ASN A 911 12.22 84.42 105.26
C ASN A 911 12.65 83.59 106.48
N ILE A 912 13.41 82.51 106.28
CA ILE A 912 14.01 81.72 107.37
C ILE A 912 14.97 82.59 108.21
N GLU A 913 15.80 83.42 107.57
CA GLU A 913 16.68 84.37 108.26
C GLU A 913 15.89 85.44 109.04
N ILE A 914 14.80 85.95 108.47
CA ILE A 914 13.88 86.88 109.16
C ILE A 914 13.21 86.21 110.36
N ASP A 915 12.76 84.97 110.22
CA ASP A 915 12.14 84.22 111.31
C ASP A 915 13.16 83.91 112.43
N ALA A 916 14.42 83.60 112.07
CA ALA A 916 15.52 83.45 113.02
C ALA A 916 15.84 84.76 113.76
N LEU A 917 15.92 85.89 113.04
CA LEU A 917 16.10 87.22 113.63
C LEU A 917 14.92 87.61 114.55
N ARG A 918 13.68 87.25 114.19
CA ARG A 918 12.50 87.45 115.06
C ARG A 918 12.60 86.62 116.33
N ALA A 919 13.05 85.37 116.25
CA ALA A 919 13.27 84.52 117.42
C ALA A 919 14.39 85.07 118.33
N GLU A 920 15.46 85.61 117.75
CA GLU A 920 16.58 86.23 118.47
C GLU A 920 16.16 87.56 119.15
N ILE A 921 15.36 88.39 118.47
CA ILE A 921 14.73 89.57 119.05
C ILE A 921 13.81 89.20 120.23
N GLU A 922 13.06 88.10 120.13
CA GLU A 922 12.16 87.66 121.20
C GLU A 922 12.92 87.09 122.39
N GLN A 923 14.05 86.39 122.17
CA GLN A 923 14.99 86.02 123.25
C GLN A 923 15.61 87.25 123.92
N LEU A 924 16.02 88.27 123.14
CA LEU A 924 16.54 89.53 123.67
C LEU A 924 15.49 90.30 124.50
N LYS A 925 14.22 90.31 124.07
CA LYS A 925 13.12 90.88 124.87
C LYS A 925 12.91 90.15 126.18
N GLN A 926 13.01 88.81 126.20
CA GLN A 926 12.91 88.04 127.46
C GLN A 926 14.09 88.29 128.41
N LEU A 927 15.27 88.62 127.87
CA LEU A 927 16.46 88.99 128.65
C LEU A 927 16.41 90.42 129.22
N MET A 928 15.72 91.36 128.56
CA MET A 928 15.52 92.72 129.11
C MET A 928 14.44 92.83 130.20
N VAL A 929 13.67 91.76 130.43
CA VAL A 929 12.62 91.69 131.47
C VAL A 929 13.15 91.05 132.78
N LYS A 930 14.40 90.58 132.80
CA LYS A 930 15.14 90.17 134.01
C LYS A 930 16.28 91.14 134.28
#